data_AF-A0A8C3L7F8-F1
#
_entry.id   AF-A0A8C3L7F8-F1
#
_cell.length_a   1.000
_cell.length_b   1.000
_cell.length_c   1.000
_cell.angle_alpha   90.00
_cell.angle_beta   90.00
_cell.angle_gamma   90.00
#
_symmetry.space_group_name_H-M   'P 1'
#
loop_
_entity.id
_entity.type
_entity.pdbx_description
1 polymer ?
#
loop_
_entity_poly.entity_id
_entity_poly.type
_entity_poly.pdbx_seq_one_letter_code
_entity_poly.pdbx_strand_id
1 'polypeptide(L)'
;QSPTKSAANGSPSKCPRFVKIKNWETGSVLHDTLHLKTAMVSRVGGTICMGSVMTPSQHVRKSEDTRPKEEVLLLAKDFIDQYYSSIKRSGSKAHMERLEEVTKEIEATDTYQLRDTELIYGAKHAWRNAARCVGRIQWSKLQVFDARDCTTAHGMFNYICNHIKYATNKGNLRSAITIFPQRTDSKHDFRIWNAQLIRYAGYKQPDGTILGDPANVELTEICIQQGWKAPYGRFDILPLLLQANGNDPELFEIPPELVLEVPIRHPKFEWFKDLGLKWYGLPAVSNMLLEIGGLDGWYMGTEIGVRDYCDNSRYNILEQVAKKMNLDMRKTSSLWKDQALVEINIAVLYSFQVDKVTIVDHHSATESFIKHMENEYRCRGGCPADWVWIVPPMSGSITPVFHQEMLNYRLTPSFEYQPDPWNTHIWKGVNGTPTKKRAIAVKFSAKLMGQAMAKRVKATILYATETGKSQVYAKTLCEIFKHAFDAKVMSMDEYDIVHLEHETMVLVVTSTFGNGDPPENGEKFGCALMEMKNPNSNLEERKSYKVRFNSVSSYSDARKSSSDAVSSLCRFSVFGLGSRAYPHFCAFARAVDTLLEELGGERILRMGEGDELCGQEESFRTWAKKVFKAACDVFCVGDDVNIEKANNSLISNDRSWKRSKLRCSAVSLHGITSVKDVTQQLSVVLPQTPSCFLSLLCSRSTIFLRLHTNGHQELQYLPGDHLGVFPGNHEDLVNALIDRLEDAPPANQLVKVELLEERSTALGVISNWTDENRIPPCTIFQAFKYYLDITTPPTPLLLQQFALLATSDKEKKRLQVLSKEYEEWKWSKNPTVVEVLEEFPSVQMPSTLLLTQLPLLQPRYYSISSSPEMYPGEVHLTVAVVSYRTRDGEGPIHHGVCSSWLNRIQSDEVVPCFVRGAPGFHLPQDPQVPCILIGPGTGIAPFRSFWQQRLFEIQHKGLKPCPMVLVFGCRQSRIDHIYKEETLFAKTQGVFRELYTAYSREPDKPKKYVQDVLQEQLAQTVYKALKEQGGHIYVCGDVTMAGDVLKTVQRIVRQQGQLSVEEAGTFISKLRDDSRYHEDIFGVTLRTYEVTNRLRSESIAFIEESKKDTDE
;
A
#
# COMPACT_ATOMS: atom_id res chain seq x y z
N GLN A 1 -63.32 20.92 -25.97
CA GLN A 1 -63.83 20.21 -27.15
C GLN A 1 -63.17 18.85 -27.19
N SER A 2 -63.93 17.79 -26.96
CA SER A 2 -63.55 16.40 -27.31
C SER A 2 -64.42 16.04 -28.53
N PRO A 3 -64.02 15.17 -29.50
CA PRO A 3 -63.60 13.77 -29.26
C PRO A 3 -62.51 13.25 -30.24
N THR A 4 -61.75 12.18 -29.96
CA THR A 4 -62.20 10.79 -30.16
C THR A 4 -61.19 9.81 -29.55
N LYS A 5 -61.71 8.91 -28.70
CA LYS A 5 -61.08 7.65 -28.27
C LYS A 5 -61.57 6.54 -29.20
N SER A 6 -60.66 5.70 -29.68
CA SER A 6 -60.90 4.26 -29.83
C SER A 6 -59.59 3.51 -29.59
N ALA A 7 -59.52 2.83 -28.45
CA ALA A 7 -58.55 1.78 -28.16
C ALA A 7 -59.33 0.46 -28.09
N ALA A 8 -58.81 -0.60 -28.73
CA ALA A 8 -58.99 -2.05 -28.47
C ALA A 8 -58.80 -2.83 -29.79
N ASN A 9 -58.21 -4.02 -29.89
CA ASN A 9 -57.32 -4.83 -29.05
C ASN A 9 -56.87 -5.98 -29.97
N GLY A 10 -55.59 -6.35 -29.94
CA GLY A 10 -55.06 -7.46 -30.75
C GLY A 10 -53.72 -8.00 -30.25
N SER A 11 -53.68 -8.43 -28.98
CA SER A 11 -52.68 -9.25 -28.28
C SER A 11 -51.17 -8.96 -28.43
N PRO A 12 -50.44 -8.61 -27.34
CA PRO A 12 -49.05 -8.99 -27.18
C PRO A 12 -49.02 -10.41 -26.58
N SER A 13 -49.00 -11.46 -27.41
CA SER A 13 -48.78 -12.80 -26.89
C SER A 13 -47.33 -12.90 -26.38
N LYS A 14 -47.21 -12.96 -25.06
CA LYS A 14 -46.05 -13.35 -24.24
C LYS A 14 -44.99 -14.17 -25.01
N CYS A 15 -43.87 -13.54 -25.38
CA CYS A 15 -42.60 -14.24 -25.59
C CYS A 15 -41.75 -14.11 -24.33
N PRO A 16 -41.11 -15.19 -23.84
CA PRO A 16 -40.30 -15.12 -22.63
C PRO A 16 -39.08 -14.20 -22.88
N ARG A 17 -38.90 -13.17 -22.03
CA ARG A 17 -37.74 -12.25 -22.00
C ARG A 17 -36.42 -12.94 -21.57
N PHE A 18 -36.40 -14.26 -21.54
CA PHE A 18 -35.31 -15.09 -21.07
C PHE A 18 -35.40 -16.45 -21.76
N VAL A 19 -34.27 -17.14 -21.89
CA VAL A 19 -34.24 -18.53 -22.35
C VAL A 19 -34.09 -19.43 -21.12
N LYS A 20 -34.97 -20.42 -20.99
CA LYS A 20 -34.83 -21.43 -19.94
C LYS A 20 -33.82 -22.46 -20.41
N ILE A 21 -32.79 -22.69 -19.60
CA ILE A 21 -31.87 -23.81 -19.76
C ILE A 21 -32.05 -24.75 -18.58
N LYS A 22 -32.11 -26.04 -18.88
CA LYS A 22 -32.36 -27.10 -17.90
C LYS A 22 -31.12 -27.96 -17.74
N ASN A 23 -30.82 -28.31 -16.50
CA ASN A 23 -29.96 -29.44 -16.19
C ASN A 23 -30.82 -30.71 -16.17
N TRP A 24 -30.59 -31.63 -17.11
CA TRP A 24 -31.43 -32.82 -17.27
C TRP A 24 -31.19 -33.89 -16.20
N GLU A 25 -30.07 -33.82 -15.48
CA GLU A 25 -29.72 -34.76 -14.40
C GLU A 25 -30.32 -34.31 -13.06
N THR A 26 -30.14 -33.04 -12.68
CA THR A 26 -30.61 -32.50 -11.39
C THR A 26 -32.02 -31.92 -11.46
N GLY A 27 -32.55 -31.69 -12.65
CA GLY A 27 -33.84 -31.02 -12.87
C GLY A 27 -33.81 -29.50 -12.63
N SER A 28 -32.65 -28.93 -12.30
CA SER A 28 -32.50 -27.49 -12.07
C SER A 28 -32.73 -26.70 -13.36
N VAL A 29 -33.33 -25.51 -13.23
CA VAL A 29 -33.65 -24.63 -14.36
C VAL A 29 -33.05 -23.26 -14.10
N LEU A 30 -32.19 -22.81 -15.01
CA LEU A 30 -31.63 -21.46 -15.02
C LEU A 30 -32.32 -20.63 -16.11
N HIS A 31 -32.37 -19.32 -15.89
CA HIS A 31 -33.04 -18.37 -16.75
C HIS A 31 -31.99 -17.41 -17.32
N ASP A 32 -31.59 -17.63 -18.57
CA ASP A 32 -30.60 -16.77 -19.22
C ASP A 32 -31.27 -15.51 -19.76
N THR A 33 -30.86 -14.35 -19.23
CA THR A 33 -31.23 -13.02 -19.70
C THR A 33 -30.07 -12.30 -20.37
N LEU A 34 -28.84 -12.77 -20.17
CA LEU A 34 -27.62 -12.12 -20.65
C LEU A 34 -27.46 -12.22 -22.17
N HIS A 35 -27.98 -13.29 -22.80
CA HIS A 35 -27.96 -13.43 -24.26
C HIS A 35 -28.63 -12.25 -24.99
N LEU A 36 -29.54 -11.50 -24.34
CA LEU A 36 -30.18 -10.32 -24.91
C LEU A 36 -29.23 -9.12 -25.07
N LYS A 37 -28.07 -9.14 -24.40
CA LYS A 37 -27.01 -8.12 -24.55
C LYS A 37 -26.10 -8.36 -25.76
N THR A 38 -26.35 -9.40 -26.56
CA THR A 38 -25.58 -9.65 -27.79
C THR A 38 -25.91 -8.60 -28.85
N ALA A 39 -24.88 -7.95 -29.41
CA ALA A 39 -25.03 -7.04 -30.55
C ALA A 39 -25.15 -7.77 -31.90
N MET A 40 -24.76 -9.05 -31.98
CA MET A 40 -24.80 -9.84 -33.21
C MET A 40 -25.96 -10.85 -33.21
N VAL A 41 -26.76 -10.82 -34.29
CA VAL A 41 -27.79 -11.82 -34.58
C VAL A 41 -27.11 -13.14 -34.91
N SER A 42 -27.41 -14.19 -34.14
CA SER A 42 -26.94 -15.54 -34.43
C SER A 42 -27.43 -15.98 -35.81
N ARG A 43 -26.52 -16.17 -36.77
CA ARG A 43 -26.83 -16.60 -38.15
C ARG A 43 -27.17 -18.10 -38.22
N VAL A 44 -28.03 -18.59 -37.34
CA VAL A 44 -28.60 -19.94 -37.48
C VAL A 44 -29.75 -19.85 -38.47
N GLY A 45 -29.41 -19.77 -39.76
CA GLY A 45 -30.35 -20.17 -40.82
C GLY A 45 -30.62 -21.67 -40.68
N GLY A 46 -31.85 -22.12 -40.95
CA GLY A 46 -32.33 -23.50 -40.74
C GLY A 46 -31.65 -24.59 -41.58
N THR A 47 -30.39 -24.44 -41.96
CA THR A 47 -29.62 -25.41 -42.73
C THR A 47 -28.27 -25.64 -42.04
N ILE A 48 -28.26 -26.66 -41.17
CA ILE A 48 -27.11 -27.31 -40.51
C ILE A 48 -26.59 -26.61 -39.23
N CYS A 49 -26.56 -27.35 -38.11
CA CYS A 49 -25.92 -26.93 -36.87
C CYS A 49 -24.39 -26.94 -37.05
N MET A 50 -23.80 -25.78 -37.31
CA MET A 50 -22.34 -25.61 -37.43
C MET A 50 -21.60 -25.67 -36.08
N GLY A 51 -22.34 -25.81 -34.97
CA GLY A 51 -21.78 -25.94 -33.61
C GLY A 51 -20.93 -27.19 -33.41
N SER A 52 -21.11 -28.24 -34.24
CA SER A 52 -20.30 -29.46 -34.21
C SER A 52 -18.96 -29.37 -34.95
N VAL A 53 -18.61 -28.21 -35.51
CA VAL A 53 -17.33 -28.01 -36.20
C VAL A 53 -16.30 -27.45 -35.22
N MET A 54 -15.19 -28.17 -35.03
CA MET A 54 -14.10 -27.77 -34.12
C MET A 54 -13.54 -26.37 -34.45
N THR A 55 -13.42 -26.07 -35.76
CA THR A 55 -12.94 -24.80 -36.31
C THR A 55 -13.93 -24.23 -37.34
N PRO A 56 -15.04 -23.58 -36.93
CA PRO A 56 -16.01 -23.05 -37.87
C PRO A 56 -15.44 -21.79 -38.54
N SER A 57 -15.41 -21.77 -39.88
CA SER A 57 -14.98 -20.62 -40.70
C SER A 57 -15.80 -19.34 -40.47
N GLN A 58 -16.96 -19.45 -39.81
CA GLN A 58 -17.89 -18.37 -39.50
C GLN A 58 -17.44 -17.47 -38.33
N HIS A 59 -16.45 -17.89 -37.53
CA HIS A 59 -15.93 -17.12 -36.38
C HIS A 59 -14.66 -16.30 -36.71
N VAL A 60 -14.26 -16.29 -37.98
CA VAL A 60 -13.05 -15.59 -38.43
C VAL A 60 -13.42 -14.19 -38.90
N ARG A 61 -12.90 -13.16 -38.21
CA ARG A 61 -13.11 -11.76 -38.62
C ARG A 61 -12.27 -11.44 -39.86
N LYS A 62 -12.89 -10.96 -40.94
CA LYS A 62 -12.19 -10.64 -42.19
C LYS A 62 -11.41 -9.32 -42.06
N SER A 63 -10.28 -9.22 -42.77
CA SER A 63 -9.32 -8.10 -42.68
C SER A 63 -9.82 -6.76 -43.23
N GLU A 64 -10.96 -6.75 -43.93
CA GLU A 64 -11.50 -5.59 -44.65
C GLU A 64 -12.58 -4.82 -43.84
N ASP A 65 -12.96 -5.30 -42.66
CA ASP A 65 -14.05 -4.72 -41.85
C ASP A 65 -13.53 -3.67 -40.85
N THR A 66 -13.09 -2.49 -41.33
CA THR A 66 -12.99 -1.29 -40.47
C THR A 66 -14.39 -0.84 -40.10
N ARG A 67 -14.70 -0.80 -38.79
CA ARG A 67 -16.03 -0.40 -38.30
C ARG A 67 -16.30 1.07 -38.61
N PRO A 68 -17.52 1.43 -39.00
CA PRO A 68 -17.92 2.83 -39.10
C PRO A 68 -17.83 3.49 -37.72
N LYS A 69 -17.50 4.79 -37.72
CA LYS A 69 -17.30 5.62 -36.53
C LYS A 69 -18.49 5.56 -35.56
N GLU A 70 -19.71 5.49 -36.08
CA GLU A 70 -20.94 5.41 -35.30
C GLU A 70 -21.03 4.12 -34.49
N GLU A 71 -20.55 3.00 -35.04
CA GLU A 71 -20.50 1.70 -34.36
C GLU A 71 -19.39 1.69 -33.30
N VAL A 72 -18.23 2.26 -33.59
CA VAL A 72 -17.12 2.40 -32.63
C VAL A 72 -17.55 3.23 -31.42
N LEU A 73 -18.26 4.33 -31.65
CA LEU A 73 -18.75 5.20 -30.57
C LEU A 73 -19.74 4.50 -29.66
N LEU A 74 -20.68 3.72 -30.21
CA LEU A 74 -21.64 2.95 -29.43
C LEU A 74 -20.96 1.90 -28.54
N LEU A 75 -20.02 1.14 -29.10
CA LEU A 75 -19.28 0.11 -28.36
C LEU A 75 -18.35 0.71 -27.30
N ALA A 76 -17.70 1.83 -27.61
CA ALA A 76 -16.84 2.53 -26.66
C ALA A 76 -17.64 3.06 -25.46
N LYS A 77 -18.81 3.66 -25.70
CA LYS A 77 -19.70 4.12 -24.62
C LYS A 77 -20.17 2.98 -23.73
N ASP A 78 -20.67 1.90 -24.34
CA ASP A 78 -21.12 0.71 -23.58
C ASP A 78 -19.97 0.11 -22.74
N PHE A 79 -18.76 0.03 -23.29
CA PHE A 79 -17.60 -0.45 -22.55
C PHE A 79 -17.22 0.46 -21.38
N ILE A 80 -17.18 1.79 -21.59
CA ILE A 80 -16.86 2.74 -20.53
C ILE A 80 -17.93 2.72 -19.44
N ASP A 81 -19.22 2.65 -19.80
CA ASP A 81 -20.32 2.49 -18.86
C ASP A 81 -20.17 1.20 -18.05
N GLN A 82 -19.80 0.08 -18.69
CA GLN A 82 -19.54 -1.19 -18.02
C GLN A 82 -18.35 -1.07 -17.03
N TYR A 83 -17.24 -0.46 -17.45
CA TYR A 83 -16.07 -0.25 -16.59
C TYR A 83 -16.42 0.59 -15.36
N TYR A 84 -17.03 1.76 -15.53
CA TYR A 84 -17.39 2.65 -14.42
C TYR A 84 -18.48 2.06 -13.52
N SER A 85 -19.38 1.24 -14.06
CA SER A 85 -20.34 0.47 -13.26
C SER A 85 -19.65 -0.58 -12.41
N SER A 86 -18.61 -1.26 -12.94
CA SER A 86 -17.88 -2.30 -12.20
C SER A 86 -17.15 -1.76 -10.97
N ILE A 87 -16.64 -0.53 -11.05
CA ILE A 87 -15.99 0.18 -9.94
C ILE A 87 -16.96 1.04 -9.12
N LYS A 88 -18.28 0.86 -9.29
CA LYS A 88 -19.35 1.58 -8.57
C LYS A 88 -19.29 3.11 -8.69
N ARG A 89 -18.81 3.64 -9.82
CA ARG A 89 -18.69 5.09 -10.10
C ARG A 89 -19.49 5.55 -11.32
N SER A 90 -20.47 4.76 -11.75
CA SER A 90 -21.40 5.16 -12.81
C SER A 90 -22.10 6.48 -12.45
N GLY A 91 -22.16 7.40 -13.42
CA GLY A 91 -22.71 8.75 -13.25
C GLY A 91 -21.82 9.76 -12.51
N SER A 92 -20.59 9.40 -12.11
CA SER A 92 -19.67 10.36 -11.47
C SER A 92 -19.11 11.40 -12.45
N LYS A 93 -18.57 12.51 -11.94
CA LYS A 93 -17.93 13.56 -12.78
C LYS A 93 -16.83 12.98 -13.68
N ALA A 94 -15.94 12.15 -13.11
CA ALA A 94 -14.88 11.47 -13.85
C ALA A 94 -15.40 10.50 -14.93
N HIS A 95 -16.61 9.93 -14.75
CA HIS A 95 -17.24 9.08 -15.75
C HIS A 95 -17.70 9.90 -16.96
N MET A 96 -18.41 11.00 -16.71
CA MET A 96 -18.92 11.89 -17.76
C MET A 96 -17.78 12.54 -18.57
N GLU A 97 -16.72 12.99 -17.88
CA GLU A 97 -15.54 13.57 -18.53
C GLU A 97 -14.83 12.55 -19.44
N ARG A 98 -14.70 11.29 -18.99
CA ARG A 98 -14.08 10.25 -19.81
C ARG A 98 -14.93 9.90 -21.03
N LEU A 99 -16.25 9.84 -20.91
CA LEU A 99 -17.15 9.63 -22.06
C LEU A 99 -17.03 10.77 -23.09
N GLU A 100 -16.89 12.01 -22.64
CA GLU A 100 -16.68 13.16 -23.53
C GLU A 100 -15.31 13.10 -24.23
N GLU A 101 -14.24 12.78 -23.50
CA GLU A 101 -12.88 12.59 -24.03
C GLU A 101 -12.87 11.50 -25.12
N VAL A 102 -13.42 10.32 -24.82
CA VAL A 102 -13.53 9.21 -25.77
C VAL A 102 -14.35 9.60 -27.00
N THR A 103 -15.45 10.34 -26.82
CA THR A 103 -16.26 10.84 -27.95
C THR A 103 -15.43 11.76 -28.85
N LYS A 104 -14.66 12.69 -28.27
CA LYS A 104 -13.78 13.61 -29.01
C LYS A 104 -12.64 12.88 -29.74
N GLU A 105 -12.01 11.89 -29.10
CA GLU A 105 -10.95 11.09 -29.72
C GLU A 105 -11.47 10.33 -30.94
N ILE A 106 -12.62 9.67 -30.81
CA ILE A 106 -13.30 8.97 -31.93
C ILE A 106 -13.70 9.98 -33.00
N GLU A 107 -14.12 11.18 -32.61
CA GLU A 107 -14.46 12.23 -33.56
C GLU A 107 -13.27 12.68 -34.43
N ALA A 108 -12.08 12.75 -33.83
CA ALA A 108 -10.87 13.23 -34.49
C ALA A 108 -10.07 12.14 -35.23
N THR A 109 -10.11 10.89 -34.75
CA THR A 109 -9.18 9.84 -35.19
C THR A 109 -9.85 8.54 -35.64
N ASP A 110 -11.19 8.50 -35.66
CA ASP A 110 -12.01 7.30 -35.92
C ASP A 110 -11.75 6.13 -34.94
N THR A 111 -11.01 6.38 -33.85
CA THR A 111 -10.63 5.42 -32.80
C THR A 111 -10.41 6.14 -31.46
N TYR A 112 -10.08 5.42 -30.39
CA TYR A 112 -9.71 6.00 -29.09
C TYR A 112 -8.65 5.15 -28.39
N GLN A 113 -7.92 5.76 -27.46
CA GLN A 113 -6.92 5.05 -26.65
C GLN A 113 -7.48 4.67 -25.30
N LEU A 114 -7.34 3.39 -24.95
CA LEU A 114 -7.67 2.90 -23.61
C LEU A 114 -6.59 3.31 -22.60
N ARG A 115 -7.02 3.71 -21.41
CA ARG A 115 -6.15 3.88 -20.25
C ARG A 115 -5.70 2.51 -19.72
N ASP A 116 -4.60 2.46 -18.98
CA ASP A 116 -4.06 1.19 -18.45
C ASP A 116 -5.11 0.38 -17.66
N THR A 117 -5.91 1.05 -16.83
CA THR A 117 -6.95 0.41 -16.02
C THR A 117 -8.11 -0.12 -16.87
N GLU A 118 -8.49 0.61 -17.91
CA GLU A 118 -9.49 0.21 -18.90
C GLU A 118 -8.99 -1.00 -19.70
N LEU A 119 -7.71 -1.00 -20.10
CA LEU A 119 -7.07 -2.11 -20.81
C LEU A 119 -7.09 -3.39 -19.96
N ILE A 120 -6.70 -3.29 -18.69
CA ILE A 120 -6.69 -4.40 -17.74
C ILE A 120 -8.10 -4.97 -17.54
N TYR A 121 -9.09 -4.10 -17.30
CA TYR A 121 -10.47 -4.50 -17.15
C TYR A 121 -10.99 -5.20 -18.41
N GLY A 122 -10.74 -4.61 -19.58
CA GLY A 122 -11.16 -5.15 -20.88
C GLY A 122 -10.60 -6.53 -21.18
N ALA A 123 -9.30 -6.75 -20.94
CA ALA A 123 -8.68 -8.06 -21.13
C ALA A 123 -9.23 -9.13 -20.16
N LYS A 124 -9.42 -8.78 -18.89
CA LYS A 124 -10.00 -9.69 -17.89
C LYS A 124 -11.45 -10.07 -18.23
N HIS A 125 -12.28 -9.08 -18.58
CA HIS A 125 -13.67 -9.33 -18.95
C HIS A 125 -13.82 -10.07 -20.26
N ALA A 126 -12.89 -9.91 -21.19
CA ALA A 126 -12.85 -10.74 -22.37
C ALA A 126 -12.78 -12.23 -22.02
N TRP A 127 -11.83 -12.61 -21.16
CA TRP A 127 -11.65 -14.01 -20.77
C TRP A 127 -12.89 -14.52 -20.04
N ARG A 128 -13.49 -13.68 -19.18
CA ARG A 128 -14.77 -13.97 -18.54
C ARG A 128 -15.88 -14.30 -19.57
N ASN A 129 -15.87 -13.66 -20.74
CA ASN A 129 -16.84 -13.85 -21.81
C ASN A 129 -16.50 -15.00 -22.80
N ALA A 130 -15.36 -15.70 -22.63
CA ALA A 130 -14.88 -16.69 -23.60
C ALA A 130 -15.67 -18.01 -23.57
N ALA A 131 -16.63 -18.18 -24.48
CA ALA A 131 -17.55 -19.32 -24.53
C ALA A 131 -16.88 -20.70 -24.68
N ARG A 132 -15.66 -20.76 -25.24
CA ARG A 132 -14.89 -21.99 -25.50
C ARG A 132 -13.82 -22.31 -24.45
N CYS A 133 -13.73 -21.54 -23.37
CA CYS A 133 -12.73 -21.76 -22.31
C CYS A 133 -13.37 -22.38 -21.07
N VAL A 134 -13.04 -23.64 -20.76
CA VAL A 134 -13.51 -24.32 -19.54
C VAL A 134 -12.86 -23.76 -18.26
N GLY A 135 -11.61 -23.31 -18.33
CA GLY A 135 -10.80 -22.84 -17.19
C GLY A 135 -11.02 -21.39 -16.74
N ARG A 136 -12.09 -20.73 -17.21
CA ARG A 136 -12.30 -19.28 -17.03
C ARG A 136 -12.65 -18.82 -15.61
N ILE A 137 -12.77 -19.71 -14.63
CA ILE A 137 -12.98 -19.31 -13.22
C ILE A 137 -11.85 -18.42 -12.68
N GLN A 138 -10.65 -18.51 -13.25
CA GLN A 138 -9.47 -17.72 -12.86
C GLN A 138 -9.36 -16.35 -13.57
N TRP A 139 -10.40 -15.91 -14.31
CA TRP A 139 -10.35 -14.70 -15.14
C TRP A 139 -9.89 -13.43 -14.39
N SER A 140 -10.24 -13.31 -13.11
CA SER A 140 -9.86 -12.16 -12.27
C SER A 140 -8.36 -12.09 -11.96
N LYS A 141 -7.65 -13.22 -12.02
CA LYS A 141 -6.21 -13.35 -11.73
C LYS A 141 -5.31 -13.16 -12.96
N LEU A 142 -5.87 -12.86 -14.13
CA LEU A 142 -5.10 -12.64 -15.35
C LEU A 142 -4.12 -11.46 -15.18
N GLN A 143 -2.83 -11.71 -15.34
CA GLN A 143 -1.81 -10.66 -15.41
C GLN A 143 -1.80 -10.05 -16.81
N VAL A 144 -1.85 -8.72 -16.92
CA VAL A 144 -1.82 -8.02 -18.20
C VAL A 144 -0.47 -7.31 -18.36
N PHE A 145 0.21 -7.54 -19.48
CA PHE A 145 1.41 -6.83 -19.92
C PHE A 145 1.02 -5.88 -21.06
N ASP A 146 1.03 -4.59 -20.78
CA ASP A 146 0.86 -3.57 -21.81
C ASP A 146 2.16 -3.41 -22.62
N ALA A 147 2.09 -3.76 -23.90
CA ALA A 147 3.17 -3.65 -24.88
C ALA A 147 2.74 -2.79 -26.08
N ARG A 148 1.75 -1.90 -25.89
CA ARG A 148 1.27 -0.97 -26.94
C ARG A 148 2.30 0.10 -27.32
N ASP A 149 3.39 0.22 -26.57
CA ASP A 149 4.56 1.05 -26.88
C ASP A 149 5.54 0.39 -27.88
N CYS A 150 5.33 -0.89 -28.22
CA CYS A 150 6.22 -1.65 -29.08
C CYS A 150 6.15 -1.20 -30.54
N THR A 151 7.31 -0.99 -31.17
CA THR A 151 7.39 -0.52 -32.56
C THR A 151 8.09 -1.49 -33.53
N THR A 152 8.73 -2.55 -33.03
CA THR A 152 9.58 -3.45 -33.84
C THR A 152 9.33 -4.93 -33.53
N ALA A 153 9.62 -5.83 -34.49
CA ALA A 153 9.44 -7.27 -34.32
C ALA A 153 10.39 -7.84 -33.24
N HIS A 154 11.61 -7.30 -33.13
CA HIS A 154 12.52 -7.58 -32.04
C HIS A 154 11.95 -7.17 -30.67
N GLY A 155 11.29 -6.01 -30.59
CA GLY A 155 10.55 -5.60 -29.39
C GLY A 155 9.48 -6.62 -29.01
N MET A 156 8.68 -7.06 -29.99
CA MET A 156 7.66 -8.10 -29.79
C MET A 156 8.27 -9.39 -29.25
N PHE A 157 9.37 -9.86 -29.85
CA PHE A 157 10.06 -11.08 -29.42
C PHE A 157 10.50 -11.04 -27.96
N ASN A 158 11.02 -9.89 -27.50
CA ASN A 158 11.44 -9.72 -26.11
C ASN A 158 10.25 -9.76 -25.15
N TYR A 159 9.15 -9.09 -25.49
CA TYR A 159 7.90 -9.16 -24.71
C TYR A 159 7.36 -10.59 -24.62
N ILE A 160 7.44 -11.35 -25.71
CA ILE A 160 7.04 -12.76 -25.76
C ILE A 160 7.95 -13.63 -24.88
N CYS A 161 9.27 -13.44 -24.92
CA CYS A 161 10.20 -14.18 -24.06
C CYS A 161 9.91 -13.94 -22.56
N ASN A 162 9.62 -12.70 -22.19
CA ASN A 162 9.27 -12.35 -20.81
C ASN A 162 7.92 -12.92 -20.39
N HIS A 163 6.94 -12.91 -21.30
CA HIS A 163 5.66 -13.59 -21.11
C HIS A 163 5.88 -15.08 -20.82
N ILE A 164 6.65 -15.79 -21.66
CA ILE A 164 6.93 -17.23 -21.48
C ILE A 164 7.61 -17.47 -20.12
N LYS A 165 8.62 -16.67 -19.76
CA LYS A 165 9.32 -16.79 -18.46
C LYS A 165 8.37 -16.61 -17.27
N TYR A 166 7.55 -15.55 -17.29
CA TYR A 166 6.59 -15.26 -16.23
C TYR A 166 5.50 -16.33 -16.11
N ALA A 167 4.91 -16.71 -17.24
CA ALA A 167 3.78 -17.64 -17.27
C ALA A 167 4.21 -19.07 -16.95
N THR A 168 5.42 -19.49 -17.34
CA THR A 168 5.94 -20.84 -17.05
C THR A 168 6.22 -21.06 -15.56
N ASN A 169 6.75 -20.04 -14.85
CA ASN A 169 6.95 -20.02 -13.39
C ASN A 169 7.41 -21.38 -12.78
N LYS A 170 8.50 -21.94 -13.34
CA LYS A 170 9.10 -23.22 -12.91
C LYS A 170 8.10 -24.40 -12.84
N GLY A 171 7.12 -24.42 -13.75
CA GLY A 171 6.08 -25.43 -13.82
C GLY A 171 4.76 -25.01 -13.16
N ASN A 172 4.77 -24.06 -12.22
CA ASN A 172 3.54 -23.57 -11.59
C ASN A 172 2.88 -22.45 -12.42
N LEU A 173 2.20 -22.83 -13.49
CA LEU A 173 1.73 -21.92 -14.53
C LEU A 173 0.90 -20.74 -14.01
N ARG A 174 1.14 -19.54 -14.56
CA ARG A 174 0.42 -18.29 -14.26
C ARG A 174 -0.30 -17.78 -15.49
N SER A 175 -1.56 -17.40 -15.32
CA SER A 175 -2.34 -16.75 -16.40
C SER A 175 -1.79 -15.36 -16.72
N ALA A 176 -1.36 -15.14 -17.95
CA ALA A 176 -0.81 -13.84 -18.37
C ALA A 176 -1.24 -13.50 -19.80
N ILE A 177 -1.40 -12.23 -20.14
CA ILE A 177 -1.61 -11.78 -21.52
C ILE A 177 -0.64 -10.63 -21.82
N THR A 178 -0.10 -10.61 -23.04
CA THR A 178 0.65 -9.47 -23.58
C THR A 178 -0.12 -8.82 -24.70
N ILE A 179 -0.32 -7.50 -24.61
CA ILE A 179 -1.15 -6.73 -25.54
C ILE A 179 -0.26 -5.81 -26.38
N PHE A 180 -0.20 -6.07 -27.68
CA PHE A 180 0.55 -5.28 -28.65
C PHE A 180 -0.29 -4.10 -29.19
N PRO A 181 0.33 -3.15 -29.94
CA PRO A 181 -0.37 -1.98 -30.45
C PRO A 181 -1.63 -2.35 -31.24
N GLN A 182 -2.64 -1.48 -31.12
CA GLN A 182 -3.93 -1.69 -31.77
C GLN A 182 -3.82 -1.65 -33.31
N ARG A 183 -4.64 -2.45 -33.98
CA ARG A 183 -4.81 -2.38 -35.44
C ARG A 183 -5.70 -1.18 -35.77
N THR A 184 -5.18 -0.22 -36.55
CA THR A 184 -5.91 1.01 -36.92
C THR A 184 -6.43 1.01 -38.35
N ASP A 185 -5.63 0.55 -39.32
CA ASP A 185 -5.90 0.77 -40.76
C ASP A 185 -5.59 -0.43 -41.66
N SER A 186 -5.43 -1.62 -41.07
CA SER A 186 -4.99 -2.87 -41.73
C SER A 186 -3.63 -2.81 -42.44
N LYS A 187 -2.94 -1.66 -42.44
CA LYS A 187 -1.61 -1.46 -43.03
C LYS A 187 -0.51 -1.45 -41.98
N HIS A 188 -0.80 -1.00 -40.76
CA HIS A 188 0.14 -0.91 -39.63
C HIS A 188 -0.06 -2.05 -38.61
N ASP A 189 -0.18 -3.29 -39.09
CA ASP A 189 -0.58 -4.43 -38.28
C ASP A 189 0.56 -5.02 -37.41
N PHE A 190 0.23 -5.42 -36.19
CA PHE A 190 1.13 -6.15 -35.28
C PHE A 190 0.61 -7.58 -35.11
N ARG A 191 1.41 -8.56 -35.52
CA ARG A 191 0.91 -9.93 -35.68
C ARG A 191 1.94 -10.99 -35.32
N ILE A 192 1.48 -11.96 -34.54
CA ILE A 192 2.18 -13.23 -34.30
C ILE A 192 1.58 -14.25 -35.26
N TRP A 193 2.39 -14.82 -36.16
CA TRP A 193 1.89 -15.75 -37.16
C TRP A 193 1.60 -17.13 -36.58
N ASN A 194 2.29 -17.49 -35.50
CA ASN A 194 2.10 -18.73 -34.77
C ASN A 194 0.75 -18.74 -34.02
N ALA A 195 0.04 -19.87 -34.06
CA ALA A 195 -1.21 -20.06 -33.33
C ALA A 195 -1.02 -20.07 -31.80
N GLN A 196 0.12 -20.58 -31.35
CA GLN A 196 0.57 -20.51 -29.95
C GLN A 196 2.05 -20.12 -29.91
N LEU A 197 2.49 -19.54 -28.80
CA LEU A 197 3.89 -19.09 -28.63
C LEU A 197 4.89 -20.24 -28.70
N ILE A 198 4.51 -21.43 -28.25
CA ILE A 198 5.34 -22.64 -28.32
C ILE A 198 4.51 -23.71 -29.04
N ARG A 199 5.05 -24.27 -30.12
CA ARG A 199 4.47 -25.38 -30.90
C ARG A 199 5.59 -26.22 -31.51
N TYR A 200 5.28 -27.45 -31.87
CA TYR A 200 6.17 -28.32 -32.62
C TYR A 200 5.99 -28.14 -34.13
N ALA A 201 7.09 -28.26 -34.89
CA ALA A 201 7.09 -28.21 -36.34
C ALA A 201 6.47 -29.49 -36.96
N GLY A 202 6.01 -29.37 -38.21
CA GLY A 202 5.46 -30.48 -39.00
C GLY A 202 6.13 -30.55 -40.37
N TYR A 203 6.64 -31.72 -40.74
CA TYR A 203 7.41 -31.94 -41.96
C TYR A 203 6.70 -32.95 -42.86
N LYS A 204 6.24 -32.49 -44.02
CA LYS A 204 5.71 -33.35 -45.06
C LYS A 204 6.84 -34.20 -45.67
N GLN A 205 6.69 -35.50 -45.63
CA GLN A 205 7.64 -36.48 -46.16
C GLN A 205 7.36 -36.76 -47.65
N PRO A 206 8.36 -37.27 -48.40
CA PRO A 206 8.18 -37.59 -49.83
C PRO A 206 7.07 -38.61 -50.13
N ASP A 207 6.77 -39.50 -49.18
CA ASP A 207 5.72 -40.52 -49.28
C ASP A 207 4.31 -40.01 -48.91
N GLY A 208 4.18 -38.72 -48.59
CA GLY A 208 2.93 -38.08 -48.18
C GLY A 208 2.63 -38.20 -46.68
N THR A 209 3.46 -38.91 -45.90
CA THR A 209 3.34 -38.93 -44.44
C THR A 209 3.84 -37.62 -43.82
N ILE A 210 3.53 -37.37 -42.55
CA ILE A 210 3.97 -36.17 -41.84
C ILE A 210 4.76 -36.59 -40.60
N LEU A 211 5.96 -36.01 -40.45
CA LEU A 211 6.79 -36.11 -39.26
C LEU A 211 6.59 -34.86 -38.39
N GLY A 212 6.23 -35.01 -37.12
CA GLY A 212 5.98 -33.88 -36.21
C GLY A 212 4.49 -33.55 -36.07
N ASP A 213 4.13 -32.27 -35.96
CA ASP A 213 2.74 -31.79 -35.80
C ASP A 213 2.08 -31.45 -37.16
N PRO A 214 1.08 -32.22 -37.63
CA PRO A 214 0.39 -31.96 -38.89
C PRO A 214 -0.28 -30.59 -39.03
N ALA A 215 -0.72 -29.94 -37.95
CA ALA A 215 -1.37 -28.63 -38.08
C ALA A 215 -0.38 -27.50 -38.38
N ASN A 216 0.92 -27.73 -38.18
CA ASN A 216 1.94 -26.69 -38.38
C ASN A 216 2.72 -26.87 -39.68
N VAL A 217 2.33 -27.80 -40.58
CA VAL A 217 3.08 -28.08 -41.82
C VAL A 217 3.23 -26.83 -42.69
N GLU A 218 2.13 -26.12 -42.96
CA GLU A 218 2.16 -24.91 -43.80
C GLU A 218 3.08 -23.83 -43.21
N LEU A 219 2.94 -23.54 -41.91
CA LEU A 219 3.80 -22.56 -41.24
C LEU A 219 5.26 -23.02 -41.17
N THR A 220 5.50 -24.32 -41.02
CA THR A 220 6.85 -24.92 -41.04
C THR A 220 7.52 -24.70 -42.39
N GLU A 221 6.81 -24.92 -43.49
CA GLU A 221 7.31 -24.66 -44.85
C GLU A 221 7.65 -23.18 -45.03
N ILE A 222 6.83 -22.26 -44.53
CA ILE A 222 7.10 -20.81 -44.54
C ILE A 222 8.37 -20.49 -43.74
N CYS A 223 8.53 -21.03 -42.52
CA CYS A 223 9.75 -20.83 -41.72
C CYS A 223 11.01 -21.30 -42.47
N ILE A 224 10.95 -22.46 -43.14
CA ILE A 224 12.07 -22.99 -43.93
C ILE A 224 12.37 -22.06 -45.12
N GLN A 225 11.35 -21.57 -45.82
CA GLN A 225 11.51 -20.61 -46.91
C GLN A 225 12.13 -19.28 -46.44
N GLN A 226 11.83 -18.85 -45.22
CA GLN A 226 12.41 -17.66 -44.56
C GLN A 226 13.82 -17.90 -44.00
N GLY A 227 14.40 -19.09 -44.23
CA GLY A 227 15.80 -19.39 -43.91
C GLY A 227 16.02 -20.15 -42.61
N TRP A 228 14.97 -20.68 -41.97
CA TRP A 228 15.12 -21.57 -40.81
C TRP A 228 15.77 -22.89 -41.22
N LYS A 229 16.77 -23.32 -40.46
CA LYS A 229 17.44 -24.62 -40.65
C LYS A 229 16.75 -25.67 -39.79
N ALA A 230 15.70 -26.28 -40.35
CA ALA A 230 14.93 -27.32 -39.69
C ALA A 230 15.82 -28.51 -39.25
N PRO A 231 15.74 -28.96 -37.98
CA PRO A 231 16.44 -30.16 -37.52
C PRO A 231 15.80 -31.49 -37.97
N TYR A 232 14.53 -31.49 -38.38
CA TYR A 232 13.75 -32.66 -38.83
C TYR A 232 13.49 -33.72 -37.74
N GLY A 233 13.30 -33.28 -36.50
CA GLY A 233 12.85 -34.09 -35.37
C GLY A 233 11.33 -34.05 -35.15
N ARG A 234 10.80 -35.07 -34.46
CA ARG A 234 9.35 -35.21 -34.17
C ARG A 234 8.79 -34.12 -33.24
N PHE A 235 9.65 -33.49 -32.45
CA PHE A 235 9.30 -32.51 -31.42
C PHE A 235 10.25 -31.31 -31.48
N ASP A 236 10.53 -30.84 -32.69
CA ASP A 236 11.32 -29.63 -32.93
C ASP A 236 10.46 -28.39 -32.66
N ILE A 237 10.96 -27.46 -31.85
CA ILE A 237 10.25 -26.21 -31.54
C ILE A 237 10.25 -25.33 -32.78
N LEU A 238 9.04 -24.94 -33.22
CA LEU A 238 8.85 -24.04 -34.33
C LEU A 238 9.28 -22.61 -33.93
N PRO A 239 10.07 -21.89 -34.76
CA PRO A 239 10.42 -20.50 -34.48
C PRO A 239 9.18 -19.58 -34.59
N LEU A 240 9.28 -18.40 -33.99
CA LEU A 240 8.26 -17.36 -34.05
C LEU A 240 8.44 -16.51 -35.31
N LEU A 241 7.37 -16.34 -36.08
CA LEU A 241 7.27 -15.37 -37.17
C LEU A 241 6.49 -14.15 -36.68
N LEU A 242 7.20 -13.03 -36.53
CA LEU A 242 6.67 -11.81 -35.91
C LEU A 242 6.64 -10.67 -36.92
N GLN A 243 5.47 -10.07 -37.10
CA GLN A 243 5.23 -8.94 -37.98
C GLN A 243 4.93 -7.71 -37.12
N ALA A 244 5.74 -6.66 -37.28
CA ALA A 244 5.55 -5.40 -36.58
C ALA A 244 5.26 -4.27 -37.57
N ASN A 245 4.22 -3.49 -37.25
CA ASN A 245 3.83 -2.29 -37.99
C ASN A 245 3.65 -2.53 -39.50
N GLY A 246 3.09 -3.68 -39.88
CA GLY A 246 2.80 -4.04 -41.27
C GLY A 246 4.01 -4.36 -42.15
N ASN A 247 5.20 -4.53 -41.59
CA ASN A 247 6.37 -4.99 -42.35
C ASN A 247 6.29 -6.50 -42.64
N ASP A 248 7.17 -7.01 -43.51
CA ASP A 248 7.32 -8.46 -43.70
C ASP A 248 7.75 -9.12 -42.37
N PRO A 249 7.30 -10.35 -42.06
CA PRO A 249 7.57 -10.99 -40.77
C PRO A 249 9.05 -11.34 -40.62
N GLU A 250 9.58 -11.19 -39.41
CA GLU A 250 10.93 -11.60 -39.03
C GLU A 250 10.88 -12.92 -38.24
N LEU A 251 11.89 -13.77 -38.44
CA LEU A 251 11.99 -15.09 -37.82
C LEU A 251 12.85 -15.08 -36.54
N PHE A 252 12.33 -15.63 -35.45
CA PHE A 252 13.01 -15.70 -34.15
C PHE A 252 12.96 -17.10 -33.54
N GLU A 253 14.13 -17.67 -33.24
CA GLU A 253 14.23 -18.93 -32.48
C GLU A 253 14.08 -18.66 -30.97
N ILE A 254 13.19 -19.41 -30.31
CA ILE A 254 12.97 -19.30 -28.87
C ILE A 254 14.18 -19.90 -28.12
N PRO A 255 14.79 -19.19 -27.15
CA PRO A 255 15.84 -19.76 -26.33
C PRO A 255 15.39 -21.06 -25.65
N PRO A 256 16.14 -22.17 -25.78
CA PRO A 256 15.74 -23.47 -25.21
C PRO A 256 15.47 -23.43 -23.71
N GLU A 257 16.16 -22.55 -22.96
CA GLU A 257 15.96 -22.38 -21.52
C GLU A 257 14.57 -21.83 -21.12
N LEU A 258 13.84 -21.21 -22.06
CA LEU A 258 12.48 -20.72 -21.83
C LEU A 258 11.41 -21.78 -22.11
N VAL A 259 11.78 -22.86 -22.78
CA VAL A 259 10.85 -23.93 -23.18
C VAL A 259 10.91 -25.05 -22.15
N LEU A 260 9.90 -25.13 -21.29
CA LEU A 260 9.74 -26.25 -20.38
C LEU A 260 9.04 -27.41 -21.10
N GLU A 261 9.78 -28.45 -21.47
CA GLU A 261 9.22 -29.69 -22.02
C GLU A 261 9.06 -30.77 -20.93
N VAL A 262 7.92 -31.45 -20.94
CA VAL A 262 7.57 -32.57 -20.06
C VAL A 262 7.70 -33.88 -20.85
N PRO A 263 8.67 -34.76 -20.55
CA PRO A 263 8.76 -36.09 -21.13
C PRO A 263 7.61 -36.99 -20.65
N ILE A 264 6.86 -37.57 -21.59
CA ILE A 264 5.69 -38.39 -21.29
C ILE A 264 6.10 -39.81 -20.94
N ARG A 265 5.69 -40.25 -19.75
CA ARG A 265 5.95 -41.55 -19.13
C ARG A 265 4.68 -42.08 -18.46
N HIS A 266 4.61 -43.39 -18.28
CA HIS A 266 3.43 -44.06 -17.73
C HIS A 266 3.75 -44.72 -16.38
N PRO A 267 2.86 -44.64 -15.36
CA PRO A 267 3.11 -45.22 -14.03
C PRO A 267 3.19 -46.75 -14.02
N LYS A 268 2.56 -47.43 -14.99
CA LYS A 268 2.53 -48.90 -15.07
C LYS A 268 3.35 -49.49 -16.22
N PHE A 269 3.57 -48.71 -17.29
CA PHE A 269 4.15 -49.21 -18.54
C PHE A 269 5.49 -48.53 -18.77
N GLU A 270 6.58 -49.16 -18.31
CA GLU A 270 7.91 -48.56 -18.43
C GLU A 270 8.31 -48.27 -19.88
N TRP A 271 7.85 -49.09 -20.84
CA TRP A 271 8.11 -48.94 -22.27
C TRP A 271 7.52 -47.67 -22.88
N PHE A 272 6.64 -46.95 -22.16
CA PHE A 272 6.02 -45.73 -22.65
C PHE A 272 7.05 -44.62 -22.87
N LYS A 273 8.12 -44.59 -22.05
CA LYS A 273 9.25 -43.66 -22.22
C LYS A 273 9.97 -43.88 -23.56
N ASP A 274 9.97 -45.12 -24.06
CA ASP A 274 10.63 -45.49 -25.31
C ASP A 274 9.86 -44.99 -26.55
N LEU A 275 8.64 -44.47 -26.38
CA LEU A 275 7.92 -43.76 -27.44
C LEU A 275 8.51 -42.37 -27.73
N GLY A 276 9.36 -41.86 -26.84
CA GLY A 276 10.02 -40.56 -26.99
C GLY A 276 9.06 -39.37 -27.03
N LEU A 277 7.87 -39.52 -26.44
CA LEU A 277 6.84 -38.48 -26.42
C LEU A 277 7.20 -37.38 -25.43
N LYS A 278 6.94 -36.13 -25.80
CA LYS A 278 7.07 -34.96 -24.92
C LYS A 278 6.07 -33.88 -25.29
N TRP A 279 5.80 -32.98 -24.35
CA TRP A 279 4.92 -31.84 -24.55
C TRP A 279 5.43 -30.60 -23.82
N TYR A 280 5.25 -29.41 -24.40
CA TYR A 280 5.63 -28.15 -23.75
C TYR A 280 4.61 -27.76 -22.67
N GLY A 281 5.09 -27.16 -21.58
CA GLY A 281 4.28 -26.91 -20.39
C GLY A 281 3.33 -25.71 -20.50
N LEU A 282 3.63 -24.70 -21.32
CA LEU A 282 2.87 -23.44 -21.39
C LEU A 282 1.94 -23.38 -22.63
N PRO A 283 0.60 -23.37 -22.46
CA PRO A 283 -0.40 -23.34 -23.54
C PRO A 283 -0.72 -21.93 -24.07
N ALA A 284 0.28 -21.11 -24.37
CA ALA A 284 0.04 -19.69 -24.66
C ALA A 284 -0.51 -19.46 -26.08
N VAL A 285 -1.79 -19.05 -26.20
CA VAL A 285 -2.45 -18.74 -27.49
C VAL A 285 -2.06 -17.34 -27.98
N SER A 286 -1.72 -17.21 -29.26
CA SER A 286 -1.11 -15.97 -29.79
C SER A 286 -1.70 -15.41 -31.09
N ASN A 287 -2.59 -16.13 -31.78
CA ASN A 287 -3.16 -15.69 -33.06
C ASN A 287 -4.54 -15.02 -32.95
N MET A 288 -4.96 -14.63 -31.75
CA MET A 288 -6.26 -13.99 -31.53
C MET A 288 -6.17 -12.47 -31.48
N LEU A 289 -7.18 -11.78 -32.00
CA LEU A 289 -7.34 -10.34 -31.83
C LEU A 289 -8.03 -10.06 -30.50
N LEU A 290 -7.43 -9.17 -29.71
CA LEU A 290 -8.04 -8.57 -28.54
C LEU A 290 -9.01 -7.46 -29.01
N GLU A 291 -10.30 -7.77 -29.17
CA GLU A 291 -11.32 -6.76 -29.49
C GLU A 291 -11.90 -6.21 -28.19
N ILE A 292 -11.12 -5.34 -27.52
CA ILE A 292 -10.90 -5.47 -26.09
C ILE A 292 -12.09 -6.09 -25.44
N GLY A 293 -11.80 -7.34 -25.01
CA GLY A 293 -11.88 -8.60 -25.80
C GLY A 293 -10.63 -9.49 -26.16
N GLY A 294 -9.71 -9.91 -25.26
CA GLY A 294 -8.40 -10.63 -25.51
C GLY A 294 -7.71 -11.35 -24.23
N LEU A 295 -6.94 -12.54 -24.25
CA LEU A 295 -6.91 -13.84 -23.40
C LEU A 295 -5.51 -14.51 -23.21
N ASP A 296 -5.41 -15.46 -22.23
CA ASP A 296 -4.55 -16.68 -22.23
C ASP A 296 -5.13 -17.87 -21.37
N GLY A 297 -4.67 -19.13 -21.56
CA GLY A 297 -5.34 -20.37 -21.07
C GLY A 297 -4.49 -21.40 -20.26
N TRP A 298 -5.10 -22.53 -19.87
CA TRP A 298 -4.50 -23.64 -19.09
C TRP A 298 -4.66 -24.97 -19.84
N TYR A 299 -3.75 -25.94 -19.65
CA TYR A 299 -3.86 -27.25 -20.28
C TYR A 299 -4.87 -28.15 -19.57
N MET A 300 -5.82 -28.67 -20.35
CA MET A 300 -6.65 -29.80 -19.97
C MET A 300 -5.96 -31.09 -20.45
N GLY A 301 -5.85 -32.10 -19.58
CA GLY A 301 -5.16 -33.36 -19.93
C GLY A 301 -5.67 -34.01 -21.23
N THR A 302 -6.98 -33.90 -21.50
CA THR A 302 -7.62 -34.46 -22.70
C THR A 302 -7.34 -33.65 -23.98
N GLU A 303 -6.90 -32.39 -23.90
CA GLU A 303 -6.44 -31.66 -25.09
C GLU A 303 -5.14 -32.29 -25.62
N ILE A 304 -4.18 -32.57 -24.72
CA ILE A 304 -2.90 -33.21 -25.08
C ILE A 304 -3.10 -34.70 -25.37
N GLY A 305 -3.71 -35.43 -24.42
CA GLY A 305 -3.78 -36.89 -24.45
C GLY A 305 -4.77 -37.43 -25.48
N VAL A 306 -5.87 -36.72 -25.75
CA VAL A 306 -6.94 -37.20 -26.64
C VAL A 306 -6.88 -36.47 -27.97
N ARG A 307 -7.02 -35.14 -27.97
CA ARG A 307 -7.10 -34.37 -29.23
C ARG A 307 -5.77 -34.28 -29.96
N ASP A 308 -4.66 -34.05 -29.27
CA ASP A 308 -3.35 -33.96 -29.94
C ASP A 308 -2.76 -35.35 -30.22
N TYR A 309 -2.63 -36.21 -29.21
CA TYR A 309 -1.98 -37.51 -29.39
C TYR A 309 -2.82 -38.57 -30.10
N CYS A 310 -4.13 -38.64 -29.85
CA CYS A 310 -4.96 -39.76 -30.34
C CYS A 310 -5.72 -39.48 -31.64
N ASP A 311 -6.07 -38.23 -31.95
CA ASP A 311 -6.85 -37.93 -33.16
C ASP A 311 -6.10 -38.34 -34.45
N ASN A 312 -6.85 -38.96 -35.37
CA ASN A 312 -6.31 -39.45 -36.65
C ASN A 312 -5.72 -38.34 -37.53
N SER A 313 -6.20 -37.10 -37.36
CA SER A 313 -5.72 -35.92 -38.08
C SER A 313 -4.49 -35.25 -37.43
N ARG A 314 -4.00 -35.78 -36.31
CA ARG A 314 -2.90 -35.25 -35.50
C ARG A 314 -1.78 -36.29 -35.37
N TYR A 315 -1.30 -36.60 -34.16
CA TYR A 315 -0.16 -37.52 -33.97
C TYR A 315 -0.55 -39.02 -34.10
N ASN A 316 -1.84 -39.35 -33.98
CA ASN A 316 -2.41 -40.69 -34.19
C ASN A 316 -1.60 -41.85 -33.54
N ILE A 317 -1.22 -41.73 -32.27
CA ILE A 317 -0.38 -42.76 -31.60
C ILE A 317 -1.18 -43.96 -31.08
N LEU A 318 -2.51 -43.93 -31.22
CA LEU A 318 -3.45 -44.87 -30.60
C LEU A 318 -3.12 -46.33 -30.95
N GLU A 319 -2.88 -46.62 -32.23
CA GLU A 319 -2.53 -47.97 -32.70
C GLU A 319 -1.17 -48.45 -32.17
N GLN A 320 -0.20 -47.54 -32.04
CA GLN A 320 1.14 -47.87 -31.56
C GLN A 320 1.09 -48.30 -30.09
N VAL A 321 0.31 -47.58 -29.27
CA VAL A 321 0.09 -47.89 -27.86
C VAL A 321 -0.69 -49.21 -27.72
N ALA A 322 -1.76 -49.41 -28.49
CA ALA A 322 -2.56 -50.64 -28.45
C ALA A 322 -1.74 -51.90 -28.78
N LYS A 323 -0.85 -51.83 -29.77
CA LYS A 323 0.09 -52.93 -30.11
C LYS A 323 1.04 -53.25 -28.96
N LYS A 324 1.63 -52.23 -28.32
CA LYS A 324 2.54 -52.42 -27.18
C LYS A 324 1.83 -52.91 -25.91
N MET A 325 0.54 -52.61 -25.76
CA MET A 325 -0.33 -53.14 -24.71
C MET A 325 -0.85 -54.56 -25.00
N ASN A 326 -0.56 -55.13 -26.19
CA ASN A 326 -1.05 -56.43 -26.63
C ASN A 326 -2.59 -56.54 -26.65
N LEU A 327 -3.28 -55.48 -27.07
CA LEU A 327 -4.75 -55.44 -27.18
C LEU A 327 -5.24 -56.13 -28.46
N ASP A 328 -6.41 -56.77 -28.43
CA ASP A 328 -7.01 -57.37 -29.63
C ASP A 328 -7.60 -56.30 -30.55
N MET A 329 -6.83 -55.87 -31.55
CA MET A 329 -7.24 -54.83 -32.50
C MET A 329 -8.12 -55.33 -33.67
N ARG A 330 -8.42 -56.64 -33.75
CA ARG A 330 -9.16 -57.23 -34.88
C ARG A 330 -10.65 -56.91 -34.89
N LYS A 331 -11.21 -56.60 -33.72
CA LYS A 331 -12.63 -56.27 -33.53
C LYS A 331 -12.74 -54.97 -32.76
N THR A 332 -13.64 -54.08 -33.18
CA THR A 332 -13.93 -52.84 -32.44
C THR A 332 -14.57 -53.11 -31.09
N SER A 333 -15.28 -54.24 -30.93
CA SER A 333 -15.93 -54.64 -29.68
C SER A 333 -14.96 -55.04 -28.56
N SER A 334 -13.64 -55.13 -28.83
CA SER A 334 -12.63 -55.30 -27.78
C SER A 334 -12.36 -54.01 -27.00
N LEU A 335 -12.88 -52.87 -27.46
CA LEU A 335 -12.66 -51.54 -26.87
C LEU A 335 -11.18 -51.14 -26.81
N TRP A 336 -10.36 -51.70 -27.72
CA TRP A 336 -8.92 -51.44 -27.72
C TRP A 336 -8.58 -49.95 -27.87
N LYS A 337 -9.42 -49.20 -28.60
CA LYS A 337 -9.26 -47.76 -28.80
C LYS A 337 -9.46 -47.00 -27.49
N ASP A 338 -10.54 -47.30 -26.78
CA ASP A 338 -10.89 -46.68 -25.51
C ASP A 338 -9.83 -46.98 -24.43
N GLN A 339 -9.39 -48.25 -24.36
CA GLN A 339 -8.34 -48.67 -23.43
C GLN A 339 -7.02 -47.95 -23.70
N ALA A 340 -6.57 -47.88 -24.95
CA ALA A 340 -5.33 -47.17 -25.31
C ALA A 340 -5.44 -45.66 -25.02
N LEU A 341 -6.59 -45.05 -25.34
CA LEU A 341 -6.86 -43.63 -25.11
C LEU A 341 -6.79 -43.26 -23.63
N VAL A 342 -7.39 -44.08 -22.75
CA VAL A 342 -7.35 -43.85 -21.30
C VAL A 342 -5.92 -43.92 -20.77
N GLU A 343 -5.14 -44.92 -21.15
CA GLU A 343 -3.75 -45.08 -20.68
C GLU A 343 -2.83 -43.96 -21.20
N ILE A 344 -3.05 -43.44 -22.41
CA ILE A 344 -2.34 -42.25 -22.93
C ILE A 344 -2.65 -41.01 -22.07
N ASN A 345 -3.92 -40.79 -21.72
CA ASN A 345 -4.30 -39.66 -20.88
C ASN A 345 -3.76 -39.80 -19.44
N ILE A 346 -3.69 -41.02 -18.90
CA ILE A 346 -3.02 -41.31 -17.62
C ILE A 346 -1.53 -40.96 -17.71
N ALA A 347 -0.85 -41.31 -18.81
CA ALA A 347 0.57 -40.99 -19.02
C ALA A 347 0.81 -39.46 -18.95
N VAL A 348 -0.05 -38.67 -19.61
CA VAL A 348 0.06 -37.19 -19.61
C VAL A 348 -0.11 -36.63 -18.20
N LEU A 349 -1.20 -36.97 -17.51
CA LEU A 349 -1.47 -36.46 -16.16
C LEU A 349 -0.36 -36.85 -15.18
N TYR A 350 0.09 -38.11 -15.22
CA TYR A 350 1.18 -38.59 -14.38
C TYR A 350 2.49 -37.84 -14.64
N SER A 351 2.85 -37.63 -15.92
CA SER A 351 4.12 -36.98 -16.27
C SER A 351 4.19 -35.54 -15.80
N PHE A 352 3.11 -34.76 -16.03
CA PHE A 352 3.02 -33.37 -15.57
C PHE A 352 3.05 -33.28 -14.04
N GLN A 353 2.37 -34.20 -13.34
CA GLN A 353 2.41 -34.25 -11.88
C GLN A 353 3.82 -34.55 -11.33
N VAL A 354 4.52 -35.53 -11.90
CA VAL A 354 5.88 -35.89 -11.45
C VAL A 354 6.88 -34.78 -11.73
N ASP A 355 6.76 -34.08 -12.88
CA ASP A 355 7.60 -32.93 -13.22
C ASP A 355 7.13 -31.61 -12.58
N LYS A 356 6.11 -31.66 -11.71
CA LYS A 356 5.55 -30.51 -10.98
C LYS A 356 5.10 -29.38 -11.90
N VAL A 357 4.58 -29.73 -13.07
CA VAL A 357 3.99 -28.80 -14.03
C VAL A 357 2.48 -28.82 -13.89
N THR A 358 1.89 -27.63 -13.76
CA THR A 358 0.46 -27.46 -13.55
C THR A 358 -0.35 -28.01 -14.72
N ILE A 359 -1.25 -28.93 -14.42
CA ILE A 359 -2.23 -29.49 -15.36
C ILE A 359 -3.53 -29.78 -14.61
N VAL A 360 -4.67 -29.73 -15.29
CA VAL A 360 -5.97 -30.07 -14.71
C VAL A 360 -6.62 -31.23 -15.46
N ASP A 361 -7.21 -32.16 -14.70
CA ASP A 361 -8.03 -33.21 -15.27
C ASP A 361 -9.41 -32.68 -15.68
N HIS A 362 -10.05 -33.35 -16.63
CA HIS A 362 -11.30 -32.90 -17.22
C HIS A 362 -12.49 -32.97 -16.25
N HIS A 363 -12.49 -33.82 -15.22
CA HIS A 363 -13.56 -33.84 -14.22
C HIS A 363 -13.47 -32.60 -13.32
N SER A 364 -12.31 -32.33 -12.74
CA SER A 364 -12.10 -31.13 -11.91
C SER A 364 -12.33 -29.82 -12.69
N ALA A 365 -11.93 -29.78 -13.97
CA ALA A 365 -12.15 -28.62 -14.82
C ALA A 365 -13.65 -28.36 -15.08
N THR A 366 -14.43 -29.40 -15.35
CA THR A 366 -15.87 -29.28 -15.61
C THR A 366 -16.67 -28.95 -14.35
N GLU A 367 -16.29 -29.46 -13.17
CA GLU A 367 -16.86 -29.01 -11.89
C GLU A 367 -16.58 -27.52 -11.62
N SER A 368 -15.35 -27.08 -11.87
CA SER A 368 -14.96 -25.67 -11.73
C SER A 368 -15.76 -24.77 -12.68
N PHE A 369 -16.04 -25.26 -13.89
CA PHE A 369 -16.88 -24.58 -14.85
C PHE A 369 -18.33 -24.42 -14.35
N ILE A 370 -18.94 -25.46 -13.77
CA ILE A 370 -20.30 -25.35 -13.22
C ILE A 370 -20.38 -24.28 -12.13
N LYS A 371 -19.40 -24.24 -11.22
CA LYS A 371 -19.29 -23.16 -10.21
C LYS A 371 -19.16 -21.77 -10.85
N HIS A 372 -18.38 -21.65 -11.92
CA HIS A 372 -18.29 -20.42 -12.68
C HIS A 372 -19.64 -20.05 -13.32
N MET A 373 -20.33 -21.00 -13.95
CA MET A 373 -21.64 -20.80 -14.55
C MET A 373 -22.66 -20.31 -13.52
N GLU A 374 -22.77 -20.99 -12.37
CA GLU A 374 -23.65 -20.57 -11.25
C GLU A 374 -23.36 -19.13 -10.80
N ASN A 375 -22.08 -18.78 -10.65
CA ASN A 375 -21.67 -17.42 -10.29
C ASN A 375 -22.08 -16.39 -11.36
N GLU A 376 -21.90 -16.70 -12.65
CA GLU A 376 -22.30 -15.79 -13.73
C GLU A 376 -23.82 -15.63 -13.80
N TYR A 377 -24.60 -16.69 -13.59
CA TYR A 377 -26.06 -16.58 -13.49
C TYR A 377 -26.48 -15.70 -12.31
N ARG A 378 -25.83 -15.85 -11.16
CA ARG A 378 -26.09 -15.01 -9.97
C ARG A 378 -25.72 -13.55 -10.19
N CYS A 379 -24.59 -13.27 -10.82
CA CYS A 379 -24.06 -11.91 -10.95
C CYS A 379 -24.55 -11.14 -12.18
N ARG A 380 -24.78 -11.83 -13.31
CA ARG A 380 -25.04 -11.22 -14.63
C ARG A 380 -26.29 -11.76 -15.32
N GLY A 381 -26.89 -12.82 -14.80
CA GLY A 381 -28.11 -13.41 -15.36
C GLY A 381 -27.87 -14.30 -16.59
N GLY A 382 -26.64 -14.76 -16.84
CA GLY A 382 -26.36 -15.70 -17.93
C GLY A 382 -24.88 -16.04 -18.08
N CYS A 383 -24.57 -17.11 -18.82
CA CYS A 383 -23.20 -17.57 -19.07
C CYS A 383 -23.04 -18.10 -20.51
N PRO A 384 -22.27 -17.43 -21.40
CA PRO A 384 -22.03 -17.92 -22.74
C PRO A 384 -21.17 -19.20 -22.71
N ALA A 385 -21.61 -20.24 -23.41
CA ALA A 385 -20.91 -21.53 -23.43
C ALA A 385 -21.16 -22.30 -24.74
N ASP A 386 -20.08 -22.82 -25.31
CA ASP A 386 -20.12 -23.71 -26.48
C ASP A 386 -19.99 -25.17 -26.00
N TRP A 387 -21.10 -25.91 -25.99
CA TRP A 387 -21.17 -27.27 -25.45
C TRP A 387 -20.09 -28.20 -26.02
N VAL A 388 -19.77 -28.08 -27.31
CA VAL A 388 -18.77 -28.92 -28.00
C VAL A 388 -17.34 -28.68 -27.47
N TRP A 389 -17.08 -27.49 -26.93
CA TRP A 389 -15.79 -27.15 -26.33
C TRP A 389 -15.74 -27.36 -24.82
N ILE A 390 -16.88 -27.18 -24.13
CA ILE A 390 -16.95 -27.32 -22.67
C ILE A 390 -17.04 -28.79 -22.25
N VAL A 391 -17.74 -29.62 -23.01
CA VAL A 391 -17.83 -31.05 -22.72
C VAL A 391 -16.56 -31.75 -23.20
N PRO A 392 -15.86 -32.49 -22.31
CA PRO A 392 -14.61 -33.12 -22.68
C PRO A 392 -14.84 -34.28 -23.68
N PRO A 393 -13.89 -34.52 -24.60
CA PRO A 393 -14.01 -35.57 -25.62
C PRO A 393 -13.91 -36.98 -25.06
N MET A 394 -13.32 -37.15 -23.87
CA MET A 394 -13.23 -38.42 -23.15
C MET A 394 -14.16 -38.36 -21.95
N SER A 395 -14.92 -39.45 -21.74
CA SER A 395 -15.80 -39.61 -20.58
C SER A 395 -16.81 -38.47 -20.36
N GLY A 396 -17.22 -37.80 -21.44
CA GLY A 396 -18.10 -36.63 -21.36
C GLY A 396 -19.39 -36.91 -20.59
N SER A 397 -20.06 -38.05 -20.84
CA SER A 397 -21.34 -38.41 -20.23
C SER A 397 -21.33 -38.57 -18.71
N ILE A 398 -20.16 -38.66 -18.08
CA ILE A 398 -20.00 -38.77 -16.62
C ILE A 398 -19.46 -37.46 -16.01
N THR A 399 -19.50 -36.35 -16.74
CA THR A 399 -19.15 -35.02 -16.25
C THR A 399 -20.41 -34.17 -16.05
N PRO A 400 -20.42 -33.26 -15.06
CA PRO A 400 -21.61 -32.48 -14.73
C PRO A 400 -22.05 -31.50 -15.84
N VAL A 401 -21.18 -31.23 -16.81
CA VAL A 401 -21.45 -30.37 -17.96
C VAL A 401 -22.23 -31.05 -19.08
N PHE A 402 -22.31 -32.39 -19.10
CA PHE A 402 -22.89 -33.12 -20.23
C PHE A 402 -24.41 -32.91 -20.35
N HIS A 403 -25.12 -33.07 -19.24
CA HIS A 403 -26.57 -32.93 -19.16
C HIS A 403 -27.04 -31.48 -18.94
N GLN A 404 -26.10 -30.52 -18.90
CA GLN A 404 -26.39 -29.11 -18.74
C GLN A 404 -26.66 -28.47 -20.10
N GLU A 405 -27.87 -27.95 -20.31
CA GLU A 405 -28.15 -27.10 -21.48
C GLU A 405 -27.31 -25.82 -21.41
N MET A 406 -26.75 -25.42 -22.55
CA MET A 406 -25.85 -24.27 -22.70
C MET A 406 -26.27 -23.42 -23.88
N LEU A 407 -26.12 -22.10 -23.75
CA LEU A 407 -26.39 -21.14 -24.81
C LEU A 407 -25.07 -20.58 -25.35
N ASN A 408 -24.88 -20.76 -26.65
CA ASN A 408 -23.73 -20.21 -27.35
C ASN A 408 -24.09 -18.85 -27.96
N TYR A 409 -23.64 -17.78 -27.30
CA TYR A 409 -23.76 -16.40 -27.75
C TYR A 409 -22.48 -15.64 -27.43
N ARG A 410 -22.33 -14.45 -28.02
CA ARG A 410 -21.12 -13.66 -27.95
C ARG A 410 -21.37 -12.32 -27.26
N LEU A 411 -20.43 -11.92 -26.40
CA LEU A 411 -20.47 -10.67 -25.64
C LEU A 411 -19.16 -9.92 -25.85
N THR A 412 -19.22 -8.60 -26.02
CA THR A 412 -18.05 -7.71 -25.96
C THR A 412 -17.84 -7.24 -24.51
N PRO A 413 -16.59 -7.12 -24.00
CA PRO A 413 -15.30 -7.48 -24.59
C PRO A 413 -15.20 -8.96 -25.07
N SER A 414 -14.71 -9.24 -26.30
CA SER A 414 -14.54 -10.62 -26.82
C SER A 414 -13.28 -10.90 -27.63
N PHE A 415 -12.83 -12.15 -27.57
CA PHE A 415 -11.86 -12.77 -28.47
C PHE A 415 -12.28 -12.97 -29.89
N GLU A 416 -11.35 -12.72 -30.80
CA GLU A 416 -11.58 -12.97 -32.21
C GLU A 416 -10.50 -13.81 -32.87
N TYR A 417 -10.95 -14.87 -33.57
CA TYR A 417 -10.09 -15.62 -34.47
C TYR A 417 -9.83 -14.82 -35.74
N GLN A 418 -8.62 -14.95 -36.26
CA GLN A 418 -8.16 -14.26 -37.46
C GLN A 418 -7.84 -15.27 -38.57
N PRO A 419 -8.00 -14.91 -39.86
CA PRO A 419 -7.61 -15.77 -40.98
C PRO A 419 -6.10 -15.99 -40.94
N ASP A 420 -5.54 -17.11 -41.38
CA ASP A 420 -4.08 -17.27 -41.28
C ASP A 420 -3.30 -16.16 -42.01
N PRO A 421 -2.24 -15.59 -41.40
CA PRO A 421 -1.58 -14.40 -41.92
C PRO A 421 -1.05 -14.54 -43.34
N TRP A 422 -0.49 -15.70 -43.67
CA TRP A 422 0.10 -16.00 -44.99
C TRP A 422 -0.93 -16.03 -46.12
N ASN A 423 -2.22 -16.18 -45.82
CA ASN A 423 -3.29 -16.10 -46.81
C ASN A 423 -3.67 -14.64 -47.17
N THR A 424 -3.29 -13.69 -46.33
CA THR A 424 -3.67 -12.26 -46.45
C THR A 424 -2.51 -11.30 -46.62
N HIS A 425 -1.27 -11.74 -46.32
CA HIS A 425 -0.08 -10.89 -46.34
C HIS A 425 0.40 -10.60 -47.76
N ILE A 426 0.67 -9.33 -48.05
CA ILE A 426 1.28 -8.90 -49.31
C ILE A 426 2.77 -8.64 -49.06
N TRP A 427 3.61 -9.51 -49.59
CA TRP A 427 5.07 -9.43 -49.45
C TRP A 427 5.61 -8.14 -50.11
N LYS A 428 6.34 -7.33 -49.33
CA LYS A 428 6.86 -6.04 -49.80
C LYS A 428 8.23 -6.15 -50.50
N GLY A 429 8.98 -7.21 -50.24
CA GLY A 429 10.08 -7.74 -51.05
C GLY A 429 11.28 -6.81 -51.31
N VAL A 430 12.44 -7.09 -50.67
CA VAL A 430 13.77 -7.19 -51.33
C VAL A 430 14.64 -8.21 -50.56
N ASN A 431 15.38 -9.02 -51.31
CA ASN A 431 16.47 -9.93 -50.91
C ASN A 431 17.43 -9.39 -49.84
N GLY A 432 17.13 -9.56 -48.56
CA GLY A 432 18.07 -9.31 -47.47
C GLY A 432 17.83 -10.29 -46.34
N THR A 433 18.61 -11.35 -46.27
CA THR A 433 18.68 -12.21 -45.09
C THR A 433 19.10 -11.36 -43.89
N PRO A 434 18.27 -11.20 -42.83
CA PRO A 434 18.76 -10.66 -41.58
C PRO A 434 19.77 -11.66 -41.02
N THR A 435 20.99 -11.18 -40.85
CA THR A 435 22.17 -11.99 -40.65
C THR A 435 22.19 -12.68 -39.29
N LYS A 436 22.72 -13.90 -39.35
CA LYS A 436 22.98 -14.93 -38.34
C LYS A 436 23.83 -14.54 -37.11
N LYS A 437 23.77 -13.31 -36.62
CA LYS A 437 24.52 -12.87 -35.43
C LYS A 437 23.65 -12.05 -34.50
N ARG A 438 22.84 -12.66 -33.62
CA ARG A 438 22.28 -11.95 -32.44
C ARG A 438 21.59 -12.78 -31.35
N ALA A 439 21.71 -14.12 -31.30
CA ALA A 439 21.20 -14.90 -30.17
C ALA A 439 21.88 -14.56 -28.81
N ILE A 440 23.15 -14.13 -28.84
CA ILE A 440 23.88 -13.68 -27.63
C ILE A 440 23.41 -12.30 -27.15
N ALA A 441 22.94 -11.44 -28.07
CA ALA A 441 22.38 -10.13 -27.72
C ALA A 441 21.01 -10.27 -27.05
N VAL A 442 20.18 -11.25 -27.42
CA VAL A 442 18.89 -11.53 -26.77
C VAL A 442 19.07 -11.93 -25.30
N LYS A 443 20.11 -12.68 -24.94
CA LYS A 443 20.40 -13.01 -23.53
C LYS A 443 20.79 -11.78 -22.71
N PHE A 444 21.50 -10.83 -23.32
CA PHE A 444 21.89 -9.55 -22.68
C PHE A 444 20.74 -8.53 -22.68
N SER A 445 19.89 -8.51 -23.71
CA SER A 445 18.71 -7.65 -23.86
C SER A 445 17.52 -8.13 -23.05
N ALA A 446 17.28 -9.44 -22.90
CA ALA A 446 16.30 -10.01 -21.98
C ALA A 446 16.72 -9.82 -20.51
N LYS A 447 18.03 -9.77 -20.24
CA LYS A 447 18.58 -9.39 -18.92
C LYS A 447 18.43 -7.90 -18.63
N LEU A 448 18.77 -7.03 -19.59
CA LEU A 448 18.53 -5.58 -19.51
C LEU A 448 17.03 -5.25 -19.46
N MET A 449 16.18 -6.01 -20.14
CA MET A 449 14.73 -5.86 -20.10
C MET A 449 14.08 -6.51 -18.89
N GLY A 450 14.64 -7.59 -18.32
CA GLY A 450 14.21 -8.10 -17.01
C GLY A 450 14.41 -7.05 -15.92
N GLN A 451 15.55 -6.35 -15.96
CA GLN A 451 15.81 -5.16 -15.15
C GLN A 451 14.91 -3.97 -15.54
N ALA A 452 14.55 -3.80 -16.81
CA ALA A 452 13.61 -2.75 -17.26
C ALA A 452 12.13 -3.04 -16.95
N MET A 453 11.72 -4.32 -16.86
CA MET A 453 10.37 -4.76 -16.51
C MET A 453 10.19 -4.86 -14.99
N ALA A 454 11.24 -5.18 -14.24
CA ALA A 454 11.30 -5.00 -12.79
C ALA A 454 11.10 -3.50 -12.43
N LYS A 455 11.73 -2.60 -13.20
CA LYS A 455 11.44 -1.15 -13.21
C LYS A 455 10.03 -0.76 -13.69
N ARG A 456 9.12 -1.69 -14.01
CA ARG A 456 7.70 -1.40 -14.31
C ARG A 456 6.73 -1.79 -13.19
N VAL A 457 7.16 -2.60 -12.21
CA VAL A 457 6.32 -2.91 -11.04
C VAL A 457 6.39 -1.72 -10.08
N LYS A 458 5.28 -1.00 -9.96
CA LYS A 458 5.16 0.20 -9.14
C LYS A 458 5.13 -0.19 -7.66
N ALA A 459 6.04 0.39 -6.88
CA ALA A 459 6.11 0.22 -5.44
C ALA A 459 5.76 1.56 -4.77
N THR A 460 4.51 1.71 -4.34
CA THR A 460 4.04 2.94 -3.71
C THR A 460 4.28 2.86 -2.20
N ILE A 461 5.14 3.74 -1.68
CA ILE A 461 5.50 3.82 -0.27
C ILE A 461 4.79 5.02 0.36
N LEU A 462 3.81 4.74 1.21
CA LEU A 462 3.04 5.74 1.93
C LEU A 462 3.62 5.95 3.32
N TYR A 463 3.70 7.20 3.77
CA TYR A 463 4.10 7.51 5.13
C TYR A 463 3.17 8.50 5.82
N ALA A 464 3.07 8.36 7.14
CA ALA A 464 2.48 9.36 8.03
C ALA A 464 3.40 9.55 9.24
N THR A 465 3.61 10.81 9.63
CA THR A 465 4.65 11.21 10.57
C THR A 465 4.31 12.52 11.26
N GLU A 466 4.63 12.65 12.53
CA GLU A 466 4.56 13.93 13.26
C GLU A 466 5.94 14.58 13.37
N THR A 467 6.98 13.79 13.70
CA THR A 467 8.34 14.28 13.97
C THR A 467 9.35 13.97 12.86
N GLY A 468 8.88 13.56 11.68
CA GLY A 468 9.70 13.22 10.52
C GLY A 468 10.37 11.83 10.49
N LYS A 469 10.37 11.05 11.59
CA LYS A 469 11.04 9.73 11.62
C LYS A 469 10.49 8.75 10.58
N SER A 470 9.17 8.60 10.46
CA SER A 470 8.55 7.69 9.49
C SER A 470 8.86 8.09 8.04
N GLN A 471 8.95 9.40 7.77
CA GLN A 471 9.35 9.93 6.46
C GLN A 471 10.80 9.54 6.12
N VAL A 472 11.73 9.62 7.07
CA VAL A 472 13.13 9.19 6.88
C VAL A 472 13.20 7.70 6.56
N TYR A 473 12.46 6.87 7.30
CA TYR A 473 12.39 5.43 7.05
C TYR A 473 11.74 5.10 5.71
N ALA A 474 10.66 5.78 5.33
CA ALA A 474 10.02 5.62 4.03
C ALA A 474 10.94 6.00 2.86
N LYS A 475 11.69 7.11 2.98
CA LYS A 475 12.71 7.51 2.00
C LYS A 475 13.84 6.47 1.91
N THR A 476 14.30 5.96 3.04
CA THR A 476 15.31 4.88 3.08
C THR A 476 14.79 3.60 2.43
N LEU A 477 13.54 3.24 2.70
CA LEU A 477 12.88 2.09 2.08
C LEU A 477 12.75 2.25 0.56
N CYS A 478 12.44 3.46 0.09
CA CYS A 478 12.38 3.79 -1.34
C CYS A 478 13.70 3.53 -2.05
N GLU A 479 14.84 3.94 -1.47
CA GLU A 479 16.16 3.69 -2.05
C GLU A 479 16.49 2.20 -2.17
N ILE A 480 16.05 1.37 -1.22
CA ILE A 480 16.22 -0.08 -1.30
C ILE A 480 15.35 -0.64 -2.43
N PHE A 481 14.08 -0.25 -2.48
CA PHE A 481 13.14 -0.79 -3.45
C PHE A 481 13.46 -0.34 -4.88
N LYS A 482 14.10 0.81 -5.10
CA LYS A 482 14.61 1.25 -6.42
C LYS A 482 15.60 0.27 -7.06
N HIS A 483 16.22 -0.63 -6.29
CA HIS A 483 17.09 -1.67 -6.85
C HIS A 483 16.32 -2.72 -7.67
N ALA A 484 15.02 -2.90 -7.44
CA ALA A 484 14.21 -3.94 -8.07
C ALA A 484 12.84 -3.46 -8.58
N PHE A 485 12.36 -2.28 -8.19
CA PHE A 485 11.00 -1.78 -8.44
C PHE A 485 11.01 -0.30 -8.87
N ASP A 486 9.93 0.17 -9.50
CA ASP A 486 9.65 1.62 -9.67
C ASP A 486 9.07 2.17 -8.35
N ALA A 487 9.95 2.45 -7.41
CA ALA A 487 9.56 2.87 -6.06
C ALA A 487 9.35 4.38 -5.97
N LYS A 488 8.22 4.78 -5.38
CA LYS A 488 7.87 6.18 -5.08
C LYS A 488 7.48 6.31 -3.62
N VAL A 489 7.79 7.46 -3.03
CA VAL A 489 7.42 7.79 -1.65
C VAL A 489 6.49 8.99 -1.66
N MET A 490 5.38 8.91 -0.94
CA MET A 490 4.37 9.97 -0.83
C MET A 490 3.82 10.05 0.59
N SER A 491 3.42 11.25 1.01
CA SER A 491 2.68 11.43 2.26
C SER A 491 1.25 10.90 2.10
N MET A 492 0.64 10.42 3.18
CA MET A 492 -0.72 9.85 3.14
C MET A 492 -1.82 10.87 2.80
N ASP A 493 -1.62 12.15 3.11
CA ASP A 493 -2.53 13.27 2.79
C ASP A 493 -2.44 13.73 1.33
N GLU A 494 -1.26 13.61 0.72
CA GLU A 494 -0.99 13.84 -0.71
C GLU A 494 -1.46 12.67 -1.59
N TYR A 495 -1.65 11.48 -1.03
CA TYR A 495 -2.07 10.29 -1.76
C TYR A 495 -3.57 10.29 -2.04
N ASP A 496 -3.94 10.09 -3.32
CA ASP A 496 -5.33 9.85 -3.69
C ASP A 496 -5.70 8.38 -3.48
N ILE A 497 -6.61 8.13 -2.52
CA ILE A 497 -7.10 6.79 -2.17
C ILE A 497 -7.71 6.04 -3.35
N VAL A 498 -8.16 6.73 -4.40
CA VAL A 498 -8.70 6.14 -5.64
C VAL A 498 -7.66 5.24 -6.34
N HIS A 499 -6.37 5.53 -6.16
CA HIS A 499 -5.32 4.72 -6.76
C HIS A 499 -5.14 3.37 -6.07
N LEU A 500 -5.60 3.20 -4.82
CA LEU A 500 -5.31 2.01 -3.99
C LEU A 500 -5.78 0.69 -4.63
N GLU A 501 -6.93 0.69 -5.33
CA GLU A 501 -7.46 -0.49 -6.04
C GLU A 501 -6.63 -0.90 -7.28
N HIS A 502 -5.76 0.01 -7.75
CA HIS A 502 -4.94 -0.15 -8.94
C HIS A 502 -3.45 -0.30 -8.60
N GLU A 503 -3.09 -0.19 -7.32
CA GLU A 503 -1.72 -0.38 -6.87
C GLU A 503 -1.31 -1.84 -6.99
N THR A 504 -0.10 -2.07 -7.51
CA THR A 504 0.48 -3.42 -7.53
C THR A 504 1.07 -3.78 -6.18
N MET A 505 1.76 -2.83 -5.54
CA MET A 505 2.35 -2.98 -4.21
C MET A 505 2.29 -1.67 -3.43
N VAL A 506 1.80 -1.74 -2.18
CA VAL A 506 1.76 -0.63 -1.23
C VAL A 506 2.57 -0.97 0.01
N LEU A 507 3.56 -0.16 0.34
CA LEU A 507 4.31 -0.28 1.60
C LEU A 507 3.95 0.91 2.49
N VAL A 508 3.61 0.65 3.74
CA VAL A 508 3.21 1.70 4.68
C VAL A 508 4.24 1.84 5.77
N VAL A 509 4.72 3.06 6.02
CA VAL A 509 5.61 3.38 7.16
C VAL A 509 4.99 4.52 7.95
N THR A 510 4.41 4.23 9.11
CA THR A 510 3.60 5.21 9.85
C THR A 510 3.88 5.22 11.35
N SER A 511 3.83 6.40 11.97
CA SER A 511 3.85 6.54 13.44
C SER A 511 2.44 6.50 14.03
N THR A 512 2.32 6.39 15.34
CA THR A 512 1.07 6.61 16.08
C THR A 512 1.25 7.80 17.02
N PHE A 513 0.25 8.67 17.12
CA PHE A 513 0.31 9.88 17.94
C PHE A 513 -0.89 9.98 18.90
N GLY A 514 -0.91 11.02 19.74
CA GLY A 514 -1.99 11.24 20.70
C GLY A 514 -2.19 10.04 21.64
N ASN A 515 -3.42 9.52 21.69
CA ASN A 515 -3.75 8.31 22.46
C ASN A 515 -4.16 7.14 21.55
N GLY A 516 -3.27 6.80 20.61
CA GLY A 516 -3.51 5.74 19.61
C GLY A 516 -4.06 6.25 18.29
N ASP A 517 -4.01 7.56 18.08
CA ASP A 517 -4.58 8.25 16.93
C ASP A 517 -3.59 8.26 15.74
N PRO A 518 -4.08 8.42 14.50
CA PRO A 518 -3.23 8.69 13.35
C PRO A 518 -2.39 9.97 13.55
N PRO A 519 -1.18 10.06 12.98
CA PRO A 519 -0.54 11.35 12.71
C PRO A 519 -1.48 12.23 11.88
N GLU A 520 -1.36 13.55 11.99
CA GLU A 520 -2.22 14.52 11.28
C GLU A 520 -2.28 14.25 9.77
N ASN A 521 -1.11 14.06 9.15
CA ASN A 521 -1.01 13.75 7.72
C ASN A 521 -1.47 12.32 7.34
N GLY A 522 -1.91 11.50 8.31
CA GLY A 522 -2.47 10.16 8.12
C GLY A 522 -3.98 10.07 8.39
N GLU A 523 -4.60 11.09 8.99
CA GLU A 523 -6.02 11.05 9.40
C GLU A 523 -6.96 10.81 8.22
N LYS A 524 -6.81 11.60 7.14
CA LYS A 524 -7.63 11.50 5.93
C LYS A 524 -7.58 10.10 5.31
N PHE A 525 -6.39 9.50 5.25
CA PHE A 525 -6.20 8.16 4.73
C PHE A 525 -6.85 7.09 5.62
N GLY A 526 -6.69 7.20 6.94
CA GLY A 526 -7.33 6.31 7.91
C GLY A 526 -8.87 6.34 7.84
N CYS A 527 -9.45 7.53 7.74
CA CYS A 527 -10.89 7.72 7.55
C CYS A 527 -11.37 7.09 6.24
N ALA A 528 -10.66 7.32 5.13
CA ALA A 528 -11.02 6.76 3.84
C ALA A 528 -11.03 5.21 3.84
N LEU A 529 -10.04 4.56 4.46
CA LEU A 529 -10.03 3.10 4.61
C LEU A 529 -11.21 2.58 5.43
N MET A 530 -11.59 3.29 6.51
CA MET A 530 -12.75 2.93 7.34
C MET A 530 -14.07 3.09 6.59
N GLU A 531 -14.19 4.11 5.73
CA GLU A 531 -15.37 4.35 4.89
C GLU A 531 -15.50 3.29 3.78
N MET A 532 -14.40 2.94 3.10
CA MET A 532 -14.39 1.92 2.04
C MET A 532 -14.92 0.57 2.50
N LYS A 533 -14.71 0.21 3.78
CA LYS A 533 -15.20 -1.04 4.36
C LYS A 533 -16.72 -1.08 4.48
N ASN A 534 -17.37 0.03 4.82
CA ASN A 534 -18.79 0.09 5.18
C ASN A 534 -19.57 1.15 4.36
N PRO A 535 -19.69 0.99 3.03
CA PRO A 535 -20.35 1.97 2.18
C PRO A 535 -21.88 2.07 2.42
N ASN A 536 -22.52 1.03 2.98
CA ASN A 536 -23.99 0.92 3.10
C ASN A 536 -24.54 0.69 4.52
N SER A 537 -23.74 0.79 5.59
CA SER A 537 -24.25 0.61 6.96
C SER A 537 -24.93 1.87 7.48
N ASN A 538 -26.12 1.76 8.08
CA ASN A 538 -26.74 2.85 8.85
C ASN A 538 -25.75 3.38 9.90
N LEU A 539 -25.82 4.69 10.20
CA LEU A 539 -24.87 5.41 11.06
C LEU A 539 -24.68 4.76 12.46
N GLU A 540 -25.67 3.99 12.95
CA GLU A 540 -25.70 3.43 14.30
C GLU A 540 -24.91 2.11 14.50
N GLU A 541 -24.54 1.38 13.44
CA GLU A 541 -23.81 0.08 13.56
C GLU A 541 -22.29 0.18 13.31
N ARG A 542 -21.76 1.38 13.04
CA ARG A 542 -20.33 1.58 12.79
C ARG A 542 -19.53 1.47 14.10
N LYS A 543 -18.78 0.38 14.31
CA LYS A 543 -17.74 0.35 15.36
C LYS A 543 -16.69 1.41 15.05
N SER A 544 -16.50 2.38 15.95
CA SER A 544 -15.56 3.49 15.77
C SER A 544 -14.10 2.99 15.69
N TYR A 545 -13.22 3.84 15.15
CA TYR A 545 -11.77 3.61 15.18
C TYR A 545 -11.26 3.33 16.61
N LYS A 546 -11.73 4.09 17.62
CA LYS A 546 -11.30 3.93 19.00
C LYS A 546 -11.78 2.63 19.63
N VAL A 547 -13.00 2.17 19.32
CA VAL A 547 -13.49 0.86 19.81
C VAL A 547 -12.73 -0.31 19.18
N ARG A 548 -12.35 -0.21 17.91
CA ARG A 548 -11.68 -1.33 17.23
C ARG A 548 -10.20 -1.42 17.57
N PHE A 549 -9.50 -0.28 17.59
CA PHE A 549 -8.04 -0.25 17.64
C PHE A 549 -7.48 0.32 18.95
N ASN A 550 -8.32 0.99 19.77
CA ASN A 550 -7.95 1.59 21.06
C ASN A 550 -8.76 1.01 22.25
N SER A 551 -9.34 -0.20 22.13
CA SER A 551 -10.12 -0.84 23.21
C SER A 551 -9.25 -1.53 24.28
N VAL A 552 -9.80 -1.62 25.49
CA VAL A 552 -9.16 -2.08 26.74
C VAL A 552 -9.27 -3.61 26.93
N SER A 553 -10.08 -4.32 26.12
CA SER A 553 -10.22 -5.78 26.19
C SER A 553 -9.25 -6.49 25.24
N SER A 554 -8.62 -7.54 25.76
CA SER A 554 -7.59 -8.33 25.09
C SER A 554 -8.01 -8.88 23.72
N TYR A 555 -7.10 -8.67 22.77
CA TYR A 555 -6.82 -9.19 21.43
C TYR A 555 -7.44 -10.51 20.88
N SER A 556 -8.46 -11.14 21.48
CA SER A 556 -8.94 -12.47 21.04
C SER A 556 -10.07 -12.47 20.00
N ASP A 557 -10.82 -11.38 19.81
CA ASP A 557 -12.08 -11.43 19.04
C ASP A 557 -12.03 -11.01 17.57
N ALA A 558 -10.86 -10.65 17.02
CA ALA A 558 -10.77 -10.26 15.61
C ALA A 558 -10.64 -11.44 14.62
N ARG A 559 -10.57 -12.69 15.09
CA ARG A 559 -10.31 -13.87 14.22
C ARG A 559 -11.55 -14.56 13.64
N LYS A 560 -12.76 -14.00 13.81
CA LYS A 560 -13.98 -14.60 13.24
C LYS A 560 -14.87 -13.57 12.57
N SER A 561 -14.54 -13.21 11.33
CA SER A 561 -15.42 -13.33 10.16
C SER A 561 -14.80 -12.60 8.96
N SER A 562 -14.36 -13.32 7.95
CA SER A 562 -14.37 -12.82 6.56
C SER A 562 -14.21 -13.99 5.59
N SER A 563 -15.30 -14.36 4.92
CA SER A 563 -15.26 -15.28 3.78
C SER A 563 -15.90 -14.71 2.51
N ASP A 564 -16.24 -13.41 2.47
CA ASP A 564 -17.00 -12.82 1.35
C ASP A 564 -16.41 -11.48 0.85
N ALA A 565 -15.13 -11.45 0.50
CA ALA A 565 -14.55 -10.38 -0.32
C ALA A 565 -13.84 -10.99 -1.55
N VAL A 566 -14.56 -11.06 -2.66
CA VAL A 566 -14.06 -11.55 -3.96
C VAL A 566 -13.56 -10.35 -4.77
N SER A 567 -12.45 -9.74 -4.34
CA SER A 567 -11.63 -8.81 -5.14
C SER A 567 -10.27 -8.63 -4.48
N SER A 568 -9.18 -8.92 -5.18
CA SER A 568 -7.82 -8.69 -4.67
C SER A 568 -7.41 -7.23 -4.91
N LEU A 569 -7.33 -6.43 -3.84
CA LEU A 569 -7.10 -4.98 -3.89
C LEU A 569 -5.66 -4.63 -4.33
N CYS A 570 -4.66 -5.00 -3.52
CA CYS A 570 -3.24 -4.82 -3.80
C CYS A 570 -2.40 -5.71 -2.89
N ARG A 571 -1.08 -5.81 -3.13
CA ARG A 571 -0.17 -6.43 -2.16
C ARG A 571 0.39 -5.40 -1.20
N PHE A 572 0.51 -5.72 0.09
CA PHE A 572 0.99 -4.73 1.05
C PHE A 572 1.84 -5.26 2.20
N SER A 573 2.54 -4.36 2.88
CA SER A 573 3.19 -4.60 4.17
C SER A 573 3.32 -3.29 4.95
N VAL A 574 3.16 -3.37 6.28
CA VAL A 574 3.17 -2.18 7.16
C VAL A 574 4.35 -2.23 8.14
N PHE A 575 4.95 -1.07 8.42
CA PHE A 575 5.88 -0.85 9.52
C PHE A 575 5.38 0.28 10.41
N GLY A 576 5.13 -0.02 11.69
CA GLY A 576 4.64 0.93 12.68
C GLY A 576 5.74 1.45 13.59
N LEU A 577 5.83 2.78 13.75
CA LEU A 577 6.63 3.42 14.79
C LEU A 577 5.73 3.76 15.97
N GLY A 578 6.18 3.46 17.19
CA GLY A 578 5.44 3.76 18.42
C GLY A 578 6.33 3.71 19.64
N SER A 579 5.73 3.81 20.82
CA SER A 579 6.43 3.66 22.10
C SER A 579 5.58 2.83 23.05
N ARG A 580 6.18 1.83 23.70
CA ARG A 580 5.49 1.00 24.71
C ARG A 580 5.13 1.76 25.99
N ALA A 581 5.58 3.02 26.12
CA ALA A 581 5.08 3.92 27.15
C ALA A 581 3.60 4.31 26.96
N TYR A 582 3.08 4.15 25.74
CA TYR A 582 1.70 4.48 25.41
C TYR A 582 0.84 3.21 25.46
N PRO A 583 -0.41 3.29 25.96
CA PRO A 583 -1.30 2.12 26.04
C PRO A 583 -1.57 1.45 24.69
N HIS A 584 -1.66 2.25 23.63
CA HIS A 584 -2.06 1.82 22.29
C HIS A 584 -0.83 1.77 21.36
N PHE A 585 0.09 0.85 21.64
CA PHE A 585 1.35 0.70 20.91
C PHE A 585 1.13 0.41 19.41
N CYS A 586 1.64 1.30 18.55
CA CYS A 586 1.52 1.23 17.09
C CYS A 586 0.08 1.11 16.56
N ALA A 587 -0.92 1.65 17.28
CA ALA A 587 -2.33 1.46 16.97
C ALA A 587 -2.73 1.85 15.54
N PHE A 588 -2.23 2.97 15.03
CA PHE A 588 -2.56 3.41 13.67
C PHE A 588 -1.98 2.47 12.61
N ALA A 589 -0.75 1.98 12.78
CA ALA A 589 -0.15 0.99 11.89
C ALA A 589 -0.94 -0.33 11.90
N ARG A 590 -1.38 -0.78 13.08
CA ARG A 590 -2.24 -1.97 13.24
C ARG A 590 -3.60 -1.78 12.56
N ALA A 591 -4.17 -0.57 12.66
CA ALA A 591 -5.43 -0.23 11.99
C ALA A 591 -5.28 -0.31 10.47
N VAL A 592 -4.23 0.31 9.91
CA VAL A 592 -3.96 0.27 8.46
C VAL A 592 -3.70 -1.15 7.97
N ASP A 593 -2.87 -1.93 8.68
CA ASP A 593 -2.58 -3.33 8.32
C ASP A 593 -3.86 -4.19 8.31
N THR A 594 -4.71 -4.02 9.33
CA THR A 594 -6.00 -4.74 9.44
C THR A 594 -6.96 -4.31 8.33
N LEU A 595 -7.11 -3.00 8.10
CA LEU A 595 -8.07 -2.48 7.12
C LEU A 595 -7.69 -2.85 5.68
N LEU A 596 -6.39 -2.83 5.34
CA LEU A 596 -5.94 -3.26 4.01
C LEU A 596 -6.22 -4.75 3.76
N GLU A 597 -6.04 -5.62 4.76
CA GLU A 597 -6.43 -7.04 4.66
C GLU A 597 -7.95 -7.21 4.52
N GLU A 598 -8.72 -6.50 5.33
CA GLU A 598 -10.20 -6.54 5.30
C GLU A 598 -10.78 -6.04 3.97
N LEU A 599 -10.08 -5.13 3.28
CA LEU A 599 -10.45 -4.63 1.95
C LEU A 599 -10.01 -5.56 0.80
N GLY A 600 -9.44 -6.73 1.10
CA GLY A 600 -9.02 -7.71 0.10
C GLY A 600 -7.56 -7.57 -0.34
N GLY A 601 -6.73 -6.83 0.39
CA GLY A 601 -5.29 -6.77 0.18
C GLY A 601 -4.57 -8.06 0.60
N GLU A 602 -3.52 -8.44 -0.12
CA GLU A 602 -2.69 -9.61 0.19
C GLU A 602 -1.41 -9.16 0.91
N ARG A 603 -1.21 -9.60 2.16
CA ARG A 603 -0.05 -9.22 2.96
C ARG A 603 1.22 -9.95 2.48
N ILE A 604 2.26 -9.20 2.10
CA ILE A 604 3.58 -9.72 1.66
C ILE A 604 4.39 -10.23 2.86
N LEU A 605 4.43 -9.43 3.93
CA LEU A 605 5.17 -9.73 5.15
C LEU A 605 4.34 -9.25 6.34
N ARG A 606 4.43 -9.97 7.46
CA ARG A 606 3.81 -9.54 8.73
C ARG A 606 4.26 -8.12 9.09
N MET A 607 3.31 -7.34 9.62
CA MET A 607 3.58 -5.98 10.11
C MET A 607 4.79 -5.95 11.06
N GLY A 608 5.72 -5.03 10.83
CA GLY A 608 6.84 -4.76 11.73
C GLY A 608 6.52 -3.63 12.71
N GLU A 609 7.15 -3.65 13.89
CA GLU A 609 6.94 -2.66 14.95
C GLU A 609 8.29 -2.13 15.47
N GLY A 610 8.41 -0.82 15.59
CA GLY A 610 9.60 -0.13 16.10
C GLY A 610 9.29 0.65 17.37
N ASP A 611 9.78 0.16 18.52
CA ASP A 611 9.64 0.81 19.83
C ASP A 611 10.71 1.89 20.04
N GLU A 612 10.30 3.14 20.19
CA GLU A 612 11.19 4.28 20.44
C GLU A 612 12.08 4.10 21.69
N LEU A 613 11.61 3.32 22.66
CA LEU A 613 12.34 3.06 23.90
C LEU A 613 13.50 2.06 23.70
N CYS A 614 13.43 1.22 22.67
CA CYS A 614 14.41 0.15 22.45
C CYS A 614 14.43 -0.32 20.99
N GLY A 615 15.54 -0.10 20.28
CA GLY A 615 15.83 -0.81 19.03
C GLY A 615 14.94 -0.45 17.82
N GLN A 616 14.24 0.70 17.85
CA GLN A 616 13.36 1.14 16.76
C GLN A 616 14.01 1.05 15.36
N GLU A 617 15.24 1.54 15.22
CA GLU A 617 15.97 1.55 13.94
C GLU A 617 16.41 0.13 13.52
N GLU A 618 16.82 -0.70 14.48
CA GLU A 618 17.20 -2.08 14.21
C GLU A 618 16.01 -2.91 13.72
N SER A 619 14.85 -2.75 14.36
CA SER A 619 13.58 -3.36 13.93
C SER A 619 13.20 -2.93 12.52
N PHE A 620 13.34 -1.63 12.20
CA PHE A 620 13.10 -1.13 10.84
C PHE A 620 14.04 -1.77 9.82
N ARG A 621 15.35 -1.78 10.09
CA ARG A 621 16.34 -2.38 9.17
C ARG A 621 16.07 -3.86 8.93
N THR A 622 15.72 -4.59 9.98
CA THR A 622 15.39 -6.03 9.89
C THR A 622 14.14 -6.25 9.04
N TRP A 623 13.08 -5.48 9.30
CA TRP A 623 11.85 -5.54 8.51
C TRP A 623 12.09 -5.14 7.06
N ALA A 624 12.83 -4.06 6.79
CA ALA A 624 13.12 -3.55 5.44
C ALA A 624 13.86 -4.59 4.58
N LYS A 625 14.84 -5.31 5.14
CA LYS A 625 15.53 -6.42 4.45
C LYS A 625 14.58 -7.57 4.12
N LYS A 626 13.77 -7.98 5.10
CA LYS A 626 12.82 -9.10 4.96
C LYS A 626 11.75 -8.77 3.93
N VAL A 627 11.17 -7.57 3.97
CA VAL A 627 10.07 -7.17 3.07
C VAL A 627 10.59 -6.97 1.64
N PHE A 628 11.80 -6.43 1.47
CA PHE A 628 12.41 -6.33 0.14
C PHE A 628 12.64 -7.70 -0.49
N LYS A 629 13.18 -8.66 0.28
CA LYS A 629 13.36 -10.04 -0.19
C LYS A 629 12.03 -10.72 -0.52
N ALA A 630 11.05 -10.64 0.39
CA ALA A 630 9.73 -11.20 0.19
C ALA A 630 9.04 -10.60 -1.06
N ALA A 631 9.11 -9.28 -1.25
CA ALA A 631 8.59 -8.64 -2.45
C ALA A 631 9.32 -9.13 -3.72
N CYS A 632 10.65 -9.25 -3.70
CA CYS A 632 11.40 -9.75 -4.85
C CYS A 632 10.98 -11.17 -5.25
N ASP A 633 10.68 -12.02 -4.27
CA ASP A 633 10.25 -13.40 -4.50
C ASP A 633 8.80 -13.44 -5.03
N VAL A 634 7.90 -12.67 -4.40
CA VAL A 634 6.48 -12.53 -4.81
C VAL A 634 6.34 -12.01 -6.24
N PHE A 635 7.13 -11.01 -6.62
CA PHE A 635 7.12 -10.42 -7.96
C PHE A 635 8.13 -11.05 -8.93
N CYS A 636 8.87 -12.08 -8.49
CA CYS A 636 9.84 -12.84 -9.30
C CYS A 636 10.90 -11.98 -9.99
N VAL A 637 11.38 -10.94 -9.30
CA VAL A 637 12.46 -10.04 -9.76
C VAL A 637 13.83 -10.41 -9.19
N GLY A 638 13.90 -11.47 -8.36
CA GLY A 638 15.06 -11.81 -7.53
C GLY A 638 16.32 -12.36 -8.23
N ASP A 639 16.24 -12.90 -9.44
CA ASP A 639 17.40 -13.57 -10.08
C ASP A 639 18.46 -12.57 -10.62
N ASP A 640 18.10 -11.30 -10.80
CA ASP A 640 18.96 -10.26 -11.40
C ASP A 640 19.32 -9.10 -10.42
N VAL A 641 18.83 -9.15 -9.18
CA VAL A 641 19.00 -8.11 -8.16
C VAL A 641 20.09 -8.53 -7.17
N ASN A 642 21.15 -7.73 -7.05
CA ASN A 642 22.17 -7.96 -6.02
C ASN A 642 21.60 -7.56 -4.64
N ILE A 643 21.08 -8.56 -3.92
CA ILE A 643 20.49 -8.40 -2.58
C ILE A 643 21.49 -7.79 -1.60
N GLU A 644 22.78 -8.13 -1.69
CA GLU A 644 23.81 -7.54 -0.82
C GLU A 644 24.00 -6.05 -1.10
N LYS A 645 24.00 -5.64 -2.37
CA LYS A 645 24.07 -4.22 -2.75
C LYS A 645 22.85 -3.43 -2.27
N ALA A 646 21.64 -4.00 -2.39
CA ALA A 646 20.42 -3.40 -1.85
C ALA A 646 20.41 -3.36 -0.31
N ASN A 647 20.96 -4.37 0.35
CA ASN A 647 21.11 -4.38 1.80
C ASN A 647 22.18 -3.39 2.29
N ASN A 648 23.21 -3.13 1.48
CA ASN A 648 24.23 -2.14 1.78
C ASN A 648 23.70 -0.71 1.64
N SER A 649 22.70 -0.47 0.77
CA SER A 649 22.08 0.86 0.66
C SER A 649 21.23 1.25 1.88
N LEU A 650 20.81 0.30 2.73
CA LEU A 650 20.28 0.60 4.07
C LEU A 650 21.28 1.34 4.99
N ILE A 651 22.58 1.18 4.72
CA ILE A 651 23.67 1.71 5.55
C ILE A 651 24.37 2.87 4.82
N SER A 652 24.57 2.77 3.50
CA SER A 652 25.18 3.82 2.67
C SER A 652 24.39 4.02 1.37
N ASN A 653 23.31 4.82 1.41
CA ASN A 653 22.52 5.19 0.22
C ASN A 653 23.09 6.43 -0.50
N ASP A 654 22.49 6.83 -1.63
CA ASP A 654 22.93 8.00 -2.39
C ASP A 654 22.80 9.34 -1.65
N ARG A 655 21.97 9.38 -0.61
CA ARG A 655 21.79 10.51 0.31
C ARG A 655 22.75 10.49 1.51
N SER A 656 23.55 9.43 1.65
CA SER A 656 24.63 9.40 2.65
C SER A 656 25.63 10.50 2.31
N TRP A 657 26.03 11.24 3.34
CA TRP A 657 26.95 12.35 3.16
C TRP A 657 28.29 11.86 2.58
N LYS A 658 28.77 12.57 1.57
CA LYS A 658 30.12 12.41 1.00
C LYS A 658 30.69 13.79 0.73
N ARG A 659 31.97 13.98 1.05
CA ARG A 659 32.67 15.26 0.88
C ARG A 659 32.66 15.79 -0.56
N SER A 660 32.60 14.90 -1.56
CA SER A 660 32.54 15.28 -2.99
C SER A 660 31.13 15.58 -3.51
N LYS A 661 30.07 15.23 -2.78
CA LYS A 661 28.67 15.37 -3.24
C LYS A 661 28.00 16.64 -2.72
N LEU A 662 28.51 17.27 -1.66
CA LEU A 662 27.86 18.39 -1.00
C LEU A 662 28.82 19.57 -0.87
N ARG A 663 28.32 20.78 -1.10
CA ARG A 663 29.08 22.01 -0.89
C ARG A 663 28.20 23.12 -0.32
N CYS A 664 28.82 24.02 0.44
CA CYS A 664 28.21 25.29 0.83
C CYS A 664 28.63 26.37 -0.15
N SER A 665 27.68 27.09 -0.74
CA SER A 665 27.94 28.24 -1.61
C SER A 665 27.36 29.53 -1.04
N ALA A 666 28.06 30.64 -1.26
CA ALA A 666 27.67 31.95 -0.77
C ALA A 666 26.43 32.47 -1.52
N VAL A 667 25.50 33.11 -0.81
CA VAL A 667 24.30 33.72 -1.39
C VAL A 667 24.30 35.23 -1.18
N SER A 668 24.00 35.99 -2.24
CA SER A 668 23.85 37.45 -2.19
C SER A 668 22.46 37.84 -1.67
N LEU A 669 22.38 38.90 -0.85
CA LEU A 669 21.17 39.42 -0.19
C LEU A 669 19.98 39.80 -1.10
N HIS A 670 20.13 39.80 -2.43
CA HIS A 670 19.13 40.29 -3.40
C HIS A 670 17.90 39.38 -3.60
N GLY A 671 17.63 38.43 -2.69
CA GLY A 671 16.49 37.52 -2.81
C GLY A 671 16.19 36.70 -1.56
N ILE A 672 16.53 37.20 -0.37
CA ILE A 672 16.28 36.46 0.87
C ILE A 672 14.85 36.71 1.31
N THR A 673 13.99 35.76 0.97
CA THR A 673 12.69 35.62 1.58
C THR A 673 12.82 35.15 3.03
N SER A 674 11.97 35.71 3.89
CA SER A 674 11.91 35.49 5.33
C SER A 674 11.73 34.00 5.71
N VAL A 675 11.96 33.67 6.99
CA VAL A 675 11.64 32.39 7.68
C VAL A 675 10.25 31.82 7.30
N LYS A 676 9.34 32.66 6.81
CA LYS A 676 8.04 32.31 6.22
C LYS A 676 8.09 31.26 5.10
N ASP A 677 9.18 31.13 4.34
CA ASP A 677 9.17 30.29 3.13
C ASP A 677 9.43 28.79 3.36
N VAL A 678 10.06 28.39 4.47
CA VAL A 678 10.32 26.95 4.77
C VAL A 678 9.13 26.28 5.44
N THR A 679 8.19 27.09 5.93
CA THR A 679 6.97 26.67 6.58
C THR A 679 5.92 27.72 6.26
N GLN A 680 5.17 27.51 5.18
CA GLN A 680 4.17 28.43 4.60
C GLN A 680 3.02 28.83 5.56
N GLN A 681 3.08 28.50 6.85
CA GLN A 681 2.02 28.63 7.85
C GLN A 681 2.51 29.15 9.22
N LEU A 682 3.63 29.89 9.28
CA LEU A 682 4.11 30.44 10.55
C LEU A 682 3.66 31.88 10.79
N SER A 683 3.00 32.07 11.92
CA SER A 683 2.74 33.38 12.51
C SER A 683 3.80 33.72 13.56
N VAL A 684 4.00 35.02 13.77
CA VAL A 684 5.02 35.57 14.67
C VAL A 684 4.35 36.39 15.76
N VAL A 685 4.66 36.08 17.02
CA VAL A 685 4.12 36.79 18.18
C VAL A 685 5.22 37.41 19.03
N LEU A 686 4.88 38.46 19.77
CA LEU A 686 5.76 39.09 20.74
C LEU A 686 5.42 38.57 22.14
N PRO A 687 6.40 38.07 22.91
CA PRO A 687 6.19 37.64 24.27
C PRO A 687 6.14 38.85 25.22
N GLN A 688 5.38 38.71 26.29
CA GLN A 688 5.53 39.55 27.49
C GLN A 688 6.49 38.87 28.48
N THR A 689 7.03 39.63 29.42
CA THR A 689 7.97 39.13 30.42
C THR A 689 7.41 37.90 31.16
N PRO A 690 8.11 36.75 31.14
CA PRO A 690 7.63 35.53 31.78
C PRO A 690 7.56 35.72 33.30
N SER A 691 6.46 35.24 33.91
CA SER A 691 6.25 35.30 35.37
C SER A 691 6.38 33.91 35.97
N CYS A 692 7.24 33.73 36.98
CA CYS A 692 7.39 32.44 37.66
C CYS A 692 6.26 32.20 38.67
N PHE A 693 5.60 31.04 38.60
CA PHE A 693 4.54 30.66 39.56
C PHE A 693 5.07 30.05 40.85
N LEU A 694 6.34 29.63 40.90
CA LEU A 694 6.90 28.89 42.02
C LEU A 694 7.68 29.80 42.97
N SER A 695 7.64 29.48 44.26
CA SER A 695 8.45 30.13 45.29
C SER A 695 9.94 30.12 44.92
N LEU A 696 10.67 31.20 45.23
CA LEU A 696 12.13 31.33 45.07
C LEU A 696 12.94 30.22 45.77
N LEU A 697 12.32 29.44 46.66
CA LEU A 697 12.92 28.33 47.40
C LEU A 697 12.82 26.97 46.66
N CYS A 698 12.24 26.91 45.46
CA CYS A 698 12.04 25.67 44.71
C CYS A 698 13.20 25.32 43.78
N SER A 699 13.58 24.04 43.69
CA SER A 699 14.59 23.53 42.73
C SER A 699 14.06 23.35 41.29
N ARG A 700 12.77 23.60 41.05
CA ARG A 700 12.11 23.54 39.73
C ARG A 700 11.41 24.85 39.45
N SER A 701 11.13 25.14 38.17
CA SER A 701 10.41 26.34 37.74
C SER A 701 9.22 25.98 36.83
N THR A 702 8.11 26.69 36.99
CA THR A 702 6.97 26.71 36.06
C THR A 702 6.67 28.17 35.77
N ILE A 703 6.64 28.54 34.49
CA ILE A 703 6.42 29.93 34.06
C ILE A 703 5.04 30.11 33.43
N PHE A 704 4.50 31.29 33.65
CA PHE A 704 3.42 31.87 32.89
C PHE A 704 3.99 32.68 31.75
N LEU A 705 3.50 32.44 30.53
CA LEU A 705 3.85 33.26 29.38
C LEU A 705 2.59 33.82 28.74
N ARG A 706 2.63 35.11 28.40
CA ARG A 706 1.60 35.78 27.59
C ARG A 706 2.23 36.17 26.26
N LEU A 707 1.56 35.82 25.17
CA LEU A 707 1.97 36.09 23.81
C LEU A 707 0.91 36.96 23.13
N HIS A 708 1.33 38.03 22.48
CA HIS A 708 0.41 38.91 21.75
C HIS A 708 0.32 38.46 20.28
N THR A 709 -0.88 38.11 19.81
CA THR A 709 -1.09 37.57 18.47
C THR A 709 -1.05 38.61 17.37
N ASN A 710 -0.96 39.90 17.71
CA ASN A 710 -0.92 41.03 16.76
C ASN A 710 -2.06 41.03 15.73
N GLY A 711 -3.21 40.42 16.06
CA GLY A 711 -4.36 40.31 15.15
C GLY A 711 -4.18 39.32 14.00
N HIS A 712 -3.16 38.45 14.03
CA HIS A 712 -2.99 37.39 13.04
C HIS A 712 -4.18 36.42 13.07
N GLN A 713 -4.93 36.32 11.96
CA GLN A 713 -6.09 35.44 11.84
C GLN A 713 -5.74 33.95 11.95
N GLU A 714 -4.54 33.57 11.52
CA GLU A 714 -4.01 32.20 11.61
C GLU A 714 -3.82 31.73 13.06
N LEU A 715 -3.82 32.65 14.04
CA LEU A 715 -3.68 32.35 15.46
C LEU A 715 -5.03 32.39 16.21
N GLN A 716 -6.15 32.29 15.49
CA GLN A 716 -7.43 32.04 16.13
C GLN A 716 -7.46 30.63 16.72
N TYR A 717 -8.02 30.50 17.91
CA TYR A 717 -8.07 29.25 18.66
C TYR A 717 -9.35 29.17 19.49
N LEU A 718 -9.67 27.97 19.95
CA LEU A 718 -10.71 27.67 20.93
C LEU A 718 -10.08 27.14 22.24
N PRO A 719 -10.74 27.32 23.40
CA PRO A 719 -10.32 26.68 24.64
C PRO A 719 -10.15 25.17 24.45
N GLY A 720 -8.95 24.67 24.74
CA GLY A 720 -8.55 23.28 24.54
C GLY A 720 -7.49 23.08 23.45
N ASP A 721 -7.35 24.03 22.52
CA ASP A 721 -6.33 23.98 21.46
C ASP A 721 -4.89 24.11 21.99
N HIS A 722 -3.93 23.74 21.13
CA HIS A 722 -2.51 23.82 21.42
C HIS A 722 -1.82 24.91 20.59
N LEU A 723 -0.73 25.45 21.13
CA LEU A 723 0.20 26.29 20.39
C LEU A 723 1.49 25.49 20.11
N GLY A 724 1.81 25.30 18.83
CA GLY A 724 3.10 24.78 18.39
C GLY A 724 4.12 25.89 18.32
N VAL A 725 5.21 25.78 19.10
CA VAL A 725 6.24 26.83 19.24
C VAL A 725 7.58 26.33 18.71
N PHE A 726 8.21 27.11 17.82
CA PHE A 726 9.56 26.84 17.31
C PHE A 726 10.60 27.55 18.17
N PRO A 727 11.48 26.81 18.87
CA PRO A 727 12.48 27.41 19.74
C PRO A 727 13.79 27.74 19.03
N GLY A 728 14.65 28.51 19.70
CA GLY A 728 16.07 28.60 19.39
C GLY A 728 16.92 27.75 20.34
N ASN A 729 17.90 27.01 19.81
CA ASN A 729 18.94 26.37 20.62
C ASN A 729 19.77 27.42 21.38
N HIS A 730 20.38 27.01 22.50
CA HIS A 730 21.20 27.91 23.32
C HIS A 730 22.43 28.38 22.55
N GLU A 731 22.74 29.68 22.61
CA GLU A 731 23.84 30.28 21.83
C GLU A 731 25.19 29.67 22.17
N ASP A 732 25.50 29.47 23.47
CA ASP A 732 26.74 28.80 23.90
C ASP A 732 26.92 27.42 23.25
N LEU A 733 25.85 26.62 23.14
CA LEU A 733 25.92 25.29 22.52
C LEU A 733 26.10 25.40 21.00
N VAL A 734 25.46 26.38 20.36
CA VAL A 734 25.61 26.66 18.93
C VAL A 734 27.04 27.11 18.62
N ASN A 735 27.59 28.03 19.40
CA ASN A 735 28.96 28.53 19.25
C ASN A 735 29.98 27.42 19.49
N ALA A 736 29.82 26.64 20.56
CA ALA A 736 30.68 25.49 20.83
C ALA A 736 30.66 24.45 19.69
N LEU A 737 29.51 24.25 19.04
CA LEU A 737 29.42 23.38 17.87
C LEU A 737 30.16 23.97 16.66
N ILE A 738 29.97 25.26 16.38
CA ILE A 738 30.61 25.95 15.24
C ILE A 738 32.13 25.96 15.40
N ASP A 739 32.64 26.23 16.60
CA ASP A 739 34.07 26.24 16.92
C ASP A 739 34.73 24.86 16.70
N ARG A 740 33.93 23.80 16.69
CA ARG A 740 34.39 22.42 16.52
C ARG A 740 34.39 21.94 15.05
N LEU A 741 33.87 22.74 14.13
CA LEU A 741 33.81 22.42 12.70
C LEU A 741 35.16 22.62 12.01
N GLU A 742 35.44 21.77 11.03
CA GLU A 742 36.67 21.82 10.23
C GLU A 742 36.65 22.97 9.20
N ASP A 743 35.50 23.21 8.57
CA ASP A 743 35.33 24.10 7.42
C ASP A 743 34.15 25.09 7.58
N ALA A 744 33.93 25.57 8.81
CA ALA A 744 32.87 26.53 9.10
C ALA A 744 32.97 27.78 8.21
N PRO A 745 31.92 28.11 7.43
CA PRO A 745 31.79 29.43 6.86
C PRO A 745 31.78 30.49 7.97
N PRO A 746 32.23 31.72 7.70
CA PRO A 746 32.07 32.84 8.62
C PRO A 746 30.64 32.92 9.17
N ALA A 747 30.48 33.11 10.48
CA ALA A 747 29.18 33.00 11.15
C ALA A 747 28.11 34.00 10.66
N ASN A 748 28.52 35.08 9.99
CA ASN A 748 27.68 36.11 9.39
C ASN A 748 27.47 35.94 7.87
N GLN A 749 28.10 34.94 7.24
CA GLN A 749 27.95 34.69 5.82
C GLN A 749 26.70 33.85 5.55
N LEU A 750 25.89 34.31 4.60
CA LEU A 750 24.74 33.56 4.11
C LEU A 750 25.20 32.47 3.16
N VAL A 751 24.80 31.24 3.46
CA VAL A 751 25.15 30.07 2.68
C VAL A 751 23.89 29.30 2.27
N LYS A 752 23.97 28.64 1.12
CA LYS A 752 23.05 27.58 0.72
C LYS A 752 23.82 26.28 0.57
N VAL A 753 23.14 25.16 0.77
CA VAL A 753 23.71 23.83 0.56
C VAL A 753 23.33 23.36 -0.84
N GLU A 754 24.32 22.95 -1.63
CA GLU A 754 24.11 22.37 -2.96
C GLU A 754 24.54 20.90 -2.95
N LEU A 755 23.74 20.05 -3.61
CA LEU A 755 23.98 18.63 -3.82
C LEU A 755 24.39 18.40 -5.27
N LEU A 756 25.41 17.57 -5.49
CA LEU A 756 25.78 17.07 -6.80
C LEU A 756 24.84 15.93 -7.19
N GLU A 757 23.88 16.22 -8.06
CA GLU A 757 22.96 15.23 -8.60
C GLU A 757 23.57 14.59 -9.84
N GLU A 758 23.77 13.28 -9.80
CA GLU A 758 24.32 12.50 -10.90
C GLU A 758 23.20 11.70 -11.57
N ARG A 759 22.80 12.12 -12.77
CA ARG A 759 21.77 11.44 -13.56
C ARG A 759 22.43 10.59 -14.64
N SER A 760 22.26 9.27 -14.53
CA SER A 760 22.66 8.34 -15.58
C SER A 760 21.72 8.50 -16.78
N THR A 761 22.25 9.02 -17.88
CA THR A 761 21.55 9.13 -19.16
C THR A 761 22.13 8.15 -20.18
N ALA A 762 21.46 7.98 -21.32
CA ALA A 762 21.95 7.13 -22.41
C ALA A 762 23.31 7.61 -22.98
N LEU A 763 23.72 8.86 -22.71
CA LEU A 763 24.97 9.47 -23.19
C LEU A 763 26.09 9.50 -22.12
N GLY A 764 25.84 8.95 -20.93
CA GLY A 764 26.76 8.98 -19.79
C GLY A 764 26.13 9.57 -18.52
N VAL A 765 26.95 9.80 -17.50
CA VAL A 765 26.52 10.46 -16.24
C VAL A 765 26.59 11.97 -16.44
N ILE A 766 25.43 12.63 -16.40
CA ILE A 766 25.36 14.10 -16.35
C ILE A 766 25.30 14.48 -14.88
N SER A 767 26.23 15.32 -14.44
CA SER A 767 26.31 15.81 -13.07
C SER A 767 26.02 17.31 -13.02
N ASN A 768 25.02 17.72 -12.25
CA ASN A 768 24.69 19.12 -12.02
C ASN A 768 24.52 19.39 -10.52
N TRP A 769 24.95 20.57 -10.09
CA TRP A 769 24.69 21.04 -8.73
C TRP A 769 23.26 21.54 -8.65
N THR A 770 22.49 21.02 -7.70
CA THR A 770 21.12 21.42 -7.40
C THR A 770 21.01 21.88 -5.95
N ASP A 771 20.07 22.77 -5.67
CA ASP A 771 19.86 23.29 -4.31
C ASP A 771 19.25 22.20 -3.41
N GLU A 772 19.86 21.96 -2.25
CA GLU A 772 19.29 21.11 -1.20
C GLU A 772 18.30 21.96 -0.38
N ASN A 773 17.03 21.93 -0.78
CA ASN A 773 15.95 22.75 -0.22
C ASN A 773 15.49 22.33 1.19
N ARG A 774 16.33 21.64 1.96
CA ARG A 774 16.01 21.17 3.31
C ARG A 774 15.96 22.31 4.33
N ILE A 775 16.90 23.24 4.22
CA ILE A 775 17.00 24.46 5.05
C ILE A 775 17.08 25.66 4.10
N PRO A 776 16.54 26.82 4.49
CA PRO A 776 16.62 27.99 3.62
C PRO A 776 18.06 28.52 3.58
N PRO A 777 18.40 29.37 2.60
CA PRO A 777 19.61 30.17 2.64
C PRO A 777 19.66 30.98 3.95
N CYS A 778 20.64 30.66 4.80
CA CYS A 778 20.80 31.25 6.12
C CYS A 778 22.27 31.23 6.54
N THR A 779 22.61 31.88 7.65
CA THR A 779 23.94 31.72 8.23
C THR A 779 24.05 30.37 8.95
N ILE A 780 25.27 29.83 9.06
CA ILE A 780 25.48 28.56 9.79
C ILE A 780 25.03 28.65 11.26
N PHE A 781 25.14 29.83 11.86
CA PHE A 781 24.60 30.11 13.20
C PHE A 781 23.08 29.99 13.23
N GLN A 782 22.37 30.59 12.27
CA GLN A 782 20.91 30.47 12.17
C GLN A 782 20.47 29.02 11.91
N ALA A 783 21.21 28.28 11.06
CA ALA A 783 20.97 26.87 10.79
C ALA A 783 20.95 26.03 12.09
N PHE A 784 22.00 26.12 12.90
CA PHE A 784 22.08 25.38 14.17
C PHE A 784 21.22 25.98 15.28
N LYS A 785 20.90 27.28 15.25
CA LYS A 785 20.03 27.90 16.27
C LYS A 785 18.57 27.54 16.05
N TYR A 786 18.06 27.63 14.82
CA TYR A 786 16.61 27.60 14.57
C TYR A 786 16.11 26.41 13.72
N TYR A 787 16.97 25.79 12.93
CA TYR A 787 16.52 24.78 11.95
C TYR A 787 16.96 23.36 12.26
N LEU A 788 18.06 23.16 12.99
CA LEU A 788 18.65 21.84 13.22
C LEU A 788 18.64 21.45 14.70
N ASP A 789 18.39 20.17 14.96
CA ASP A 789 18.48 19.59 16.30
C ASP A 789 19.92 19.19 16.60
N ILE A 790 20.55 19.90 17.53
CA ILE A 790 21.92 19.67 17.99
C ILE A 790 21.98 18.99 19.38
N THR A 791 20.82 18.69 19.96
CA THR A 791 20.68 18.22 21.35
C THR A 791 20.25 16.76 21.45
N THR A 792 19.51 16.26 20.47
CA THR A 792 19.13 14.85 20.42
C THR A 792 20.36 13.98 20.16
N PRO A 793 20.57 12.87 20.89
CA PRO A 793 21.71 11.98 20.67
C PRO A 793 21.84 11.50 19.21
N PRO A 794 23.06 11.56 18.62
CA PRO A 794 23.30 11.08 17.26
C PRO A 794 22.87 9.63 17.06
N THR A 795 22.18 9.34 15.96
CA THR A 795 21.76 7.97 15.62
C THR A 795 22.96 7.05 15.35
N PRO A 796 22.79 5.72 15.46
CA PRO A 796 23.84 4.76 15.08
C PRO A 796 24.42 5.00 13.68
N LEU A 797 23.58 5.42 12.72
CA LEU A 797 24.01 5.78 11.37
C LEU A 797 24.93 7.01 11.36
N LEU A 798 24.58 8.06 12.11
CA LEU A 798 25.40 9.26 12.20
C LEU A 798 26.73 8.99 12.92
N LEU A 799 26.72 8.15 13.96
CA LEU A 799 27.94 7.69 14.64
C LEU A 799 28.87 6.90 13.71
N GLN A 800 28.32 6.11 12.78
CA GLN A 800 29.11 5.41 11.76
C GLN A 800 29.79 6.40 10.80
N GLN A 801 29.12 7.50 10.44
CA GLN A 801 29.73 8.57 9.64
C GLN A 801 30.83 9.30 10.44
N PHE A 802 30.63 9.55 11.73
CA PHE A 802 31.65 10.15 12.61
C PHE A 802 32.88 9.24 12.72
N ALA A 803 32.70 7.91 12.77
CA ALA A 803 33.80 6.95 12.80
C ALA A 803 34.69 7.02 11.55
N LEU A 804 34.14 7.37 10.38
CA LEU A 804 34.92 7.55 9.15
C LEU A 804 35.79 8.82 9.17
N LEU A 805 35.43 9.78 10.02
CA LEU A 805 36.08 11.08 10.17
C LEU A 805 37.04 11.14 11.38
N ALA A 806 37.06 10.09 12.21
CA ALA A 806 37.98 9.99 13.34
C ALA A 806 39.40 9.64 12.87
N THR A 807 40.36 10.49 13.23
CA THR A 807 41.79 10.29 12.93
C THR A 807 42.50 9.36 13.93
N SER A 808 41.91 9.15 15.12
CA SER A 808 42.39 8.19 16.12
C SER A 808 41.76 6.81 15.93
N ASP A 809 42.57 5.78 15.75
CA ASP A 809 42.09 4.39 15.62
C ASP A 809 41.31 3.90 16.85
N LYS A 810 41.67 4.38 18.04
CA LYS A 810 40.98 4.04 19.30
C LYS A 810 39.56 4.62 19.31
N GLU A 811 39.42 5.90 18.96
CA GLU A 811 38.13 6.58 18.91
C GLU A 811 37.25 6.04 17.78
N LYS A 812 37.83 5.79 16.61
CA LYS A 812 37.16 5.15 15.47
C LYS A 812 36.56 3.80 15.85
N LYS A 813 37.35 2.92 16.49
CA LYS A 813 36.85 1.63 16.98
C LYS A 813 35.75 1.81 18.03
N ARG A 814 35.89 2.77 18.95
CA ARG A 814 34.84 3.03 19.95
C ARG A 814 33.54 3.50 19.32
N LEU A 815 33.57 4.42 18.35
CA LEU A 815 32.40 4.87 17.60
C LEU A 815 31.73 3.71 16.83
N GLN A 816 32.52 2.82 16.22
CA GLN A 816 32.00 1.61 15.57
C GLN A 816 31.33 0.64 16.56
N VAL A 817 31.90 0.45 17.76
CA VAL A 817 31.30 -0.38 18.82
C VAL A 817 30.05 0.28 19.41
N LEU A 818 30.06 1.59 19.62
CA LEU A 818 28.91 2.35 20.10
C LEU A 818 27.71 2.24 19.16
N SER A 819 27.92 2.02 17.86
CA SER A 819 26.80 1.73 16.96
C SER A 819 26.07 0.42 17.29
N LYS A 820 26.69 -0.48 18.08
CA LYS A 820 26.11 -1.73 18.59
C LYS A 820 25.69 -1.63 20.07
N GLU A 821 26.45 -0.92 20.91
CA GLU A 821 26.15 -0.67 22.34
C GLU A 821 25.37 0.64 22.56
N TYR A 822 24.62 1.08 21.54
CA TYR A 822 24.09 2.43 21.44
C TYR A 822 23.13 2.80 22.58
N GLU A 823 22.23 1.89 22.95
CA GLU A 823 21.14 2.19 23.88
C GLU A 823 21.65 2.51 25.29
N GLU A 824 22.64 1.79 25.80
CA GLU A 824 23.20 2.08 27.13
C GLU A 824 23.87 3.46 27.16
N TRP A 825 24.69 3.76 26.14
CA TRP A 825 25.37 5.04 26.01
C TRP A 825 24.39 6.20 25.85
N LYS A 826 23.38 6.05 24.97
CA LYS A 826 22.33 7.05 24.72
C LYS A 826 21.56 7.35 26.00
N TRP A 827 21.05 6.35 26.71
CA TRP A 827 20.18 6.58 27.88
C TRP A 827 20.96 7.02 29.13
N SER A 828 22.19 6.53 29.31
CA SER A 828 23.03 6.93 30.46
C SER A 828 23.56 8.37 30.31
N LYS A 829 24.11 8.69 29.14
CA LYS A 829 24.75 10.00 28.91
C LYS A 829 23.81 11.05 28.33
N ASN A 830 22.80 10.63 27.56
CA ASN A 830 21.96 11.50 26.72
C ASN A 830 22.77 12.60 26.01
N PRO A 831 23.84 12.25 25.26
CA PRO A 831 24.80 13.25 24.84
C PRO A 831 24.26 14.14 23.71
N THR A 832 24.50 15.44 23.81
CA THR A 832 24.34 16.41 22.72
C THR A 832 25.40 16.19 21.64
N VAL A 833 25.20 16.74 20.43
CA VAL A 833 26.19 16.63 19.35
C VAL A 833 27.56 17.19 19.76
N VAL A 834 27.56 18.29 20.53
CA VAL A 834 28.78 18.90 21.06
C VAL A 834 29.51 17.96 22.00
N GLU A 835 28.82 17.39 22.99
CA GLU A 835 29.41 16.43 23.93
C GLU A 835 29.98 15.19 23.23
N VAL A 836 29.40 14.76 22.10
CA VAL A 836 29.96 13.68 21.27
C VAL A 836 31.28 14.10 20.63
N LEU A 837 31.38 15.32 20.09
CA LEU A 837 32.62 15.82 19.47
C LEU A 837 33.71 16.18 20.48
N GLU A 838 33.33 16.42 21.74
CA GLU A 838 34.23 16.53 22.89
C GLU A 838 34.70 15.17 23.40
N GLU A 839 33.81 14.16 23.44
CA GLU A 839 34.19 12.77 23.78
C GLU A 839 35.10 12.13 22.72
N PHE A 840 34.94 12.52 21.45
CA PHE A 840 35.74 12.05 20.32
C PHE A 840 36.46 13.22 19.61
N PRO A 841 37.51 13.79 20.22
CA PRO A 841 38.20 14.98 19.72
C PRO A 841 38.92 14.76 18.39
N SER A 842 39.23 13.51 18.01
CA SER A 842 39.91 13.20 16.75
C SER A 842 39.01 13.27 15.51
N VAL A 843 37.69 13.43 15.69
CA VAL A 843 36.71 13.56 14.62
C VAL A 843 36.87 14.94 13.96
N GLN A 844 37.19 14.93 12.67
CA GLN A 844 37.21 16.13 11.82
C GLN A 844 35.80 16.35 11.27
N MET A 845 35.10 17.39 11.73
CA MET A 845 33.66 17.55 11.48
C MET A 845 33.35 18.57 10.38
N PRO A 846 32.91 18.16 9.18
CA PRO A 846 32.54 19.09 8.11
C PRO A 846 31.17 19.72 8.36
N SER A 847 31.05 21.01 8.08
CA SER A 847 29.81 21.79 8.16
C SER A 847 28.68 21.15 7.36
N THR A 848 28.94 20.75 6.11
CA THR A 848 27.95 20.12 5.21
C THR A 848 27.40 18.80 5.74
N LEU A 849 28.15 18.07 6.57
CA LEU A 849 27.68 16.83 7.18
C LEU A 849 26.55 17.15 8.17
N LEU A 850 26.79 18.07 9.10
CA LEU A 850 25.78 18.43 10.09
C LEU A 850 24.57 19.11 9.45
N LEU A 851 24.79 20.02 8.49
CA LEU A 851 23.71 20.74 7.80
C LEU A 851 22.75 19.82 7.05
N THR A 852 23.20 18.65 6.60
CA THR A 852 22.38 17.71 5.82
C THR A 852 21.88 16.51 6.62
N GLN A 853 22.63 16.06 7.64
CA GLN A 853 22.33 14.82 8.37
C GLN A 853 21.65 15.05 9.73
N LEU A 854 21.85 16.20 10.40
CA LEU A 854 21.15 16.46 11.66
C LEU A 854 19.63 16.54 11.42
N PRO A 855 18.78 16.06 12.34
CA PRO A 855 17.33 16.23 12.25
C PRO A 855 16.92 17.71 12.23
N LEU A 856 15.75 18.01 11.67
CA LEU A 856 15.18 19.36 11.78
C LEU A 856 14.71 19.62 13.21
N LEU A 857 14.90 20.84 13.70
CA LEU A 857 14.42 21.27 15.00
C LEU A 857 12.89 21.33 15.01
N GLN A 858 12.27 20.45 15.78
CA GLN A 858 10.81 20.32 15.83
C GLN A 858 10.14 21.39 16.71
N PRO A 859 8.91 21.83 16.40
CA PRO A 859 8.14 22.66 17.33
C PRO A 859 7.75 21.85 18.58
N ARG A 860 7.52 22.55 19.69
CA ARG A 860 6.97 21.97 20.92
C ARG A 860 5.56 22.49 21.15
N TYR A 861 4.64 21.59 21.46
CA TYR A 861 3.25 21.92 21.71
C TYR A 861 3.01 22.27 23.18
N TYR A 862 2.19 23.29 23.40
CA TYR A 862 1.71 23.70 24.72
C TYR A 862 0.21 23.93 24.68
N SER A 863 -0.55 23.36 25.61
CA SER A 863 -1.99 23.62 25.71
C SER A 863 -2.25 25.08 26.06
N ILE A 864 -3.13 25.72 25.30
CA ILE A 864 -3.43 27.14 25.47
C ILE A 864 -4.19 27.36 26.78
N SER A 865 -3.65 28.24 27.61
CA SER A 865 -4.08 28.52 28.98
C SER A 865 -4.89 29.81 29.11
N SER A 866 -5.48 30.31 28.02
CA SER A 866 -6.31 31.52 27.96
C SER A 866 -7.63 31.27 27.22
N SER A 867 -8.70 31.97 27.60
CA SER A 867 -9.89 32.07 26.76
C SER A 867 -9.70 33.21 25.72
N PRO A 868 -9.98 32.97 24.43
CA PRO A 868 -9.86 34.01 23.40
C PRO A 868 -10.91 35.12 23.55
N GLU A 869 -12.03 34.83 24.23
CA GLU A 869 -13.07 35.84 24.51
C GLU A 869 -12.70 36.72 25.70
N MET A 870 -12.06 36.14 26.72
CA MET A 870 -11.58 36.90 27.88
C MET A 870 -10.31 37.70 27.58
N TYR A 871 -9.43 37.17 26.71
CA TYR A 871 -8.20 37.83 26.30
C TYR A 871 -8.08 37.88 24.76
N PRO A 872 -8.87 38.76 24.09
CA PRO A 872 -8.78 38.92 22.65
C PRO A 872 -7.39 39.37 22.24
N GLY A 873 -6.80 38.70 21.24
CA GLY A 873 -5.46 39.03 20.75
C GLY A 873 -4.31 38.49 21.60
N GLU A 874 -4.58 37.67 22.63
CA GLU A 874 -3.53 37.03 23.44
C GLU A 874 -3.64 35.51 23.46
N VAL A 875 -2.49 34.85 23.62
CA VAL A 875 -2.34 33.42 23.89
C VAL A 875 -1.49 33.25 25.15
N HIS A 876 -2.00 32.52 26.14
CA HIS A 876 -1.26 32.24 27.37
C HIS A 876 -0.77 30.80 27.39
N LEU A 877 0.43 30.57 27.94
CA LEU A 877 1.01 29.23 28.13
C LEU A 877 1.39 28.99 29.59
N THR A 878 1.26 27.74 30.01
CA THR A 878 1.75 27.24 31.31
C THR A 878 2.91 26.27 31.06
N VAL A 879 4.15 26.71 31.28
CA VAL A 879 5.35 25.98 30.83
C VAL A 879 6.16 25.48 32.01
N ALA A 880 6.35 24.16 32.14
CA ALA A 880 7.32 23.60 33.07
C ALA A 880 8.73 23.73 32.47
N VAL A 881 9.65 24.37 33.20
CA VAL A 881 11.04 24.52 32.77
C VAL A 881 11.79 23.20 33.00
N VAL A 882 12.14 22.52 31.90
CA VAL A 882 12.81 21.22 31.95
C VAL A 882 14.32 21.44 32.14
N SER A 883 14.84 20.87 33.22
CA SER A 883 16.26 20.84 33.56
C SER A 883 16.55 19.56 34.34
N TYR A 884 17.58 18.81 33.94
CA TYR A 884 17.97 17.56 34.60
C TYR A 884 19.48 17.35 34.49
N ARG A 885 20.04 16.51 35.37
CA ARG A 885 21.43 16.07 35.26
C ARG A 885 21.50 14.72 34.56
N THR A 886 22.44 14.55 33.64
CA THR A 886 22.68 13.26 32.98
C THR A 886 23.37 12.28 33.94
N ARG A 887 23.63 11.03 33.51
CA ARG A 887 24.34 10.00 34.31
C ARG A 887 23.75 9.85 35.72
N ASP A 888 22.43 9.68 35.77
CA ASP A 888 21.67 9.42 36.99
C ASP A 888 21.82 10.49 38.10
N GLY A 889 22.13 11.73 37.71
CA GLY A 889 22.30 12.84 38.64
C GLY A 889 23.75 13.31 38.81
N GLU A 890 24.72 12.52 38.34
CA GLU A 890 26.15 12.81 38.50
C GLU A 890 26.75 13.60 37.33
N GLY A 891 26.05 13.67 36.20
CA GLY A 891 26.50 14.34 34.98
C GLY A 891 26.24 15.85 34.92
N PRO A 892 26.60 16.50 33.80
CA PRO A 892 26.26 17.88 33.53
C PRO A 892 24.75 18.10 33.45
N ILE A 893 24.34 19.36 33.61
CA ILE A 893 22.94 19.77 33.50
C ILE A 893 22.57 19.91 32.03
N HIS A 894 21.49 19.26 31.63
CA HIS A 894 20.85 19.41 30.33
C HIS A 894 19.54 20.19 30.49
N HIS A 895 19.32 21.13 29.57
CA HIS A 895 18.13 21.97 29.55
C HIS A 895 17.21 21.57 28.40
N GLY A 896 15.90 21.52 28.65
CA GLY A 896 14.93 21.34 27.57
C GLY A 896 14.94 22.55 26.63
N VAL A 897 15.16 22.31 25.34
CA VAL A 897 15.37 23.36 24.32
C VAL A 897 14.30 24.45 24.39
N CYS A 898 13.04 24.10 24.12
CA CYS A 898 11.95 25.08 24.07
C CYS A 898 11.62 25.70 25.43
N SER A 899 11.51 24.89 26.49
CA SER A 899 11.15 25.40 27.82
C SER A 899 12.19 26.37 28.39
N SER A 900 13.48 26.14 28.11
CA SER A 900 14.56 27.00 28.56
C SER A 900 14.68 28.26 27.70
N TRP A 901 14.39 28.16 26.41
CA TRP A 901 14.31 29.30 25.50
C TRP A 901 13.17 30.25 25.89
N LEU A 902 11.95 29.73 26.11
CA LEU A 902 10.81 30.52 26.58
C LEU A 902 11.04 31.17 27.95
N ASN A 903 11.90 30.59 28.79
CA ASN A 903 12.26 31.16 30.09
C ASN A 903 13.29 32.29 30.01
N ARG A 904 13.97 32.46 28.87
CA ARG A 904 15.02 33.48 28.67
C ARG A 904 14.69 34.54 27.62
N ILE A 905 13.65 34.28 26.81
CA ILE A 905 13.25 35.16 25.71
C ILE A 905 12.93 36.58 26.21
N GLN A 906 13.39 37.59 25.48
CA GLN A 906 13.11 39.00 25.78
C GLN A 906 11.84 39.47 25.06
N SER A 907 11.21 40.53 25.56
CA SER A 907 9.90 41.01 25.07
C SER A 907 9.92 41.54 23.62
N ASP A 908 11.11 41.86 23.10
CA ASP A 908 11.35 42.31 21.73
C ASP A 908 11.72 41.16 20.77
N GLU A 909 11.98 39.96 21.29
CA GLU A 909 12.28 38.78 20.47
C GLU A 909 11.01 38.13 19.92
N VAL A 910 11.12 37.62 18.70
CA VAL A 910 10.01 36.95 18.00
C VAL A 910 9.83 35.52 18.48
N VAL A 911 8.58 35.12 18.72
CA VAL A 911 8.19 33.71 18.90
C VAL A 911 7.50 33.21 17.64
N PRO A 912 8.13 32.33 16.85
CA PRO A 912 7.47 31.68 15.72
C PRO A 912 6.56 30.56 16.23
N CYS A 913 5.27 30.62 15.88
CA CYS A 913 4.29 29.65 16.35
C CYS A 913 3.11 29.48 15.39
N PHE A 914 2.33 28.41 15.62
CA PHE A 914 1.06 28.13 14.94
C PHE A 914 0.08 27.51 15.93
N VAL A 915 -1.23 27.66 15.68
CA VAL A 915 -2.28 26.99 16.44
C VAL A 915 -2.55 25.62 15.84
N ARG A 916 -2.63 24.60 16.69
CA ARG A 916 -3.12 23.26 16.34
C ARG A 916 -4.44 23.04 17.06
N GLY A 917 -5.51 22.83 16.27
CA GLY A 917 -6.83 22.55 16.81
C GLY A 917 -6.88 21.21 17.55
N ALA A 918 -7.60 21.17 18.67
CA ALA A 918 -7.81 19.97 19.48
C ALA A 918 -9.32 19.69 19.65
N PRO A 919 -10.05 19.34 18.56
CA PRO A 919 -11.51 19.18 18.60
C PRO A 919 -11.97 18.11 19.60
N GLY A 920 -11.14 17.09 19.83
CA GLY A 920 -11.38 16.05 20.85
C GLY A 920 -11.26 16.54 22.30
N PHE A 921 -10.83 17.78 22.53
CA PHE A 921 -10.56 18.35 23.85
C PHE A 921 -11.18 19.75 24.03
N HIS A 922 -12.28 20.05 23.33
CA HIS A 922 -13.06 21.28 23.54
C HIS A 922 -14.13 21.12 24.62
N LEU A 923 -14.61 22.25 25.16
CA LEU A 923 -15.78 22.27 26.04
C LEU A 923 -17.04 21.71 25.35
N PRO A 924 -18.00 21.13 26.09
CA PRO A 924 -19.22 20.61 25.49
C PRO A 924 -20.05 21.75 24.90
N GLN A 925 -20.70 21.48 23.76
CA GLN A 925 -21.61 22.44 23.13
C GLN A 925 -22.79 22.80 24.04
N ASP A 926 -23.32 21.84 24.80
CA ASP A 926 -24.32 22.10 25.83
C ASP A 926 -23.64 22.58 27.12
N PRO A 927 -23.85 23.84 27.56
CA PRO A 927 -23.28 24.34 28.80
C PRO A 927 -23.92 23.74 30.07
N GLN A 928 -25.04 23.01 29.97
CA GLN A 928 -25.77 22.44 31.10
C GLN A 928 -25.25 21.07 31.57
N VAL A 929 -24.37 20.42 30.81
CA VAL A 929 -23.80 19.13 31.22
C VAL A 929 -22.61 19.31 32.18
N PRO A 930 -22.45 18.44 33.20
CA PRO A 930 -21.37 18.58 34.17
C PRO A 930 -20.02 18.16 33.56
N CYS A 931 -18.97 18.93 33.86
CA CYS A 931 -17.59 18.62 33.44
C CYS A 931 -16.70 18.32 34.66
N ILE A 932 -15.91 17.25 34.57
CA ILE A 932 -14.90 16.86 35.57
C ILE A 932 -13.52 17.02 34.93
N LEU A 933 -12.72 17.94 35.45
CA LEU A 933 -11.41 18.33 34.91
C LEU A 933 -10.30 17.74 35.78
N ILE A 934 -9.45 16.87 35.23
CA ILE A 934 -8.41 16.13 35.96
C ILE A 934 -7.05 16.41 35.32
N GLY A 935 -6.16 17.04 36.05
CA GLY A 935 -4.83 17.38 35.51
C GLY A 935 -3.85 17.81 36.58
N PRO A 936 -2.83 17.00 36.92
CA PRO A 936 -1.77 17.42 37.84
C PRO A 936 -0.69 18.25 37.13
N GLY A 937 -0.03 19.12 37.90
CA GLY A 937 1.07 19.96 37.41
C GLY A 937 0.64 20.83 36.22
N THR A 938 1.41 20.82 35.13
CA THR A 938 1.07 21.56 33.91
C THR A 938 -0.14 21.00 33.16
N GLY A 939 -0.68 19.84 33.54
CA GLY A 939 -1.95 19.33 33.03
C GLY A 939 -3.16 20.24 33.36
N ILE A 940 -2.98 21.24 34.22
CA ILE A 940 -4.00 22.28 34.47
C ILE A 940 -4.11 23.30 33.31
N ALA A 941 -3.12 23.36 32.42
CA ALA A 941 -3.00 24.38 31.38
C ALA A 941 -4.28 24.59 30.55
N PRO A 942 -4.88 23.57 29.89
CA PRO A 942 -6.10 23.78 29.12
C PRO A 942 -7.31 24.08 30.01
N PHE A 943 -7.32 23.61 31.26
CA PHE A 943 -8.43 23.91 32.17
C PHE A 943 -8.49 25.39 32.53
N ARG A 944 -7.35 26.09 32.49
CA ARG A 944 -7.33 27.54 32.65
C ARG A 944 -8.15 28.26 31.59
N SER A 945 -8.02 27.86 30.32
CA SER A 945 -8.86 28.42 29.26
C SER A 945 -10.33 28.06 29.47
N PHE A 946 -10.63 26.84 29.95
CA PHE A 946 -12.01 26.40 30.22
C PHE A 946 -12.69 27.23 31.30
N TRP A 947 -12.06 27.42 32.47
CA TRP A 947 -12.70 28.18 33.55
C TRP A 947 -12.77 29.66 33.22
N GLN A 948 -11.81 30.20 32.48
CA GLN A 948 -11.88 31.57 31.97
C GLN A 948 -13.03 31.74 30.97
N GLN A 949 -13.22 30.77 30.08
CA GLN A 949 -14.35 30.78 29.13
C GLN A 949 -15.69 30.74 29.87
N ARG A 950 -15.86 29.82 30.83
CA ARG A 950 -17.07 29.74 31.66
C ARG A 950 -17.31 31.00 32.48
N LEU A 951 -16.25 31.61 33.01
CA LEU A 951 -16.35 32.87 33.75
C LEU A 951 -16.83 34.01 32.84
N PHE A 952 -16.29 34.09 31.62
CA PHE A 952 -16.73 35.07 30.61
C PHE A 952 -18.20 34.88 30.23
N GLU A 953 -18.63 33.63 30.00
CA GLU A 953 -20.02 33.26 29.70
C GLU A 953 -20.99 33.68 30.80
N ILE A 954 -20.62 33.49 32.07
CA ILE A 954 -21.43 33.89 33.23
C ILE A 954 -21.53 35.41 33.32
N GLN A 955 -20.40 36.11 33.23
CA GLN A 955 -20.32 37.55 33.51
C GLN A 955 -20.82 38.42 32.35
N HIS A 956 -20.60 38.00 31.10
CA HIS A 956 -20.82 38.84 29.91
C HIS A 956 -21.92 38.30 28.99
N LYS A 957 -22.16 36.99 28.94
CA LYS A 957 -23.21 36.38 28.09
C LYS A 957 -24.49 36.05 28.86
N GLY A 958 -24.49 36.18 30.19
CA GLY A 958 -25.64 35.86 31.05
C GLY A 958 -26.02 34.37 31.05
N LEU A 959 -25.11 33.49 30.61
CA LEU A 959 -25.33 32.06 30.62
C LEU A 959 -25.19 31.52 32.05
N LYS A 960 -25.96 30.47 32.38
CA LYS A 960 -25.88 29.76 33.65
C LYS A 960 -25.40 28.33 33.39
N PRO A 961 -24.11 28.10 33.07
CA PRO A 961 -23.59 26.77 32.82
C PRO A 961 -23.62 25.91 34.10
N CYS A 962 -23.60 24.59 33.93
CA CYS A 962 -23.43 23.67 35.05
C CYS A 962 -22.03 23.84 35.68
N PRO A 963 -21.90 24.09 36.99
CA PRO A 963 -20.60 24.28 37.62
C PRO A 963 -19.71 23.04 37.50
N MET A 964 -18.45 23.24 37.12
CA MET A 964 -17.47 22.18 36.87
C MET A 964 -16.83 21.67 38.17
N VAL A 965 -16.12 20.54 38.11
CA VAL A 965 -15.28 20.05 39.21
C VAL A 965 -13.83 20.00 38.74
N LEU A 966 -12.90 20.57 39.52
CA LEU A 966 -11.46 20.47 39.26
C LEU A 966 -10.82 19.47 40.22
N VAL A 967 -10.05 18.54 39.68
CA VAL A 967 -9.19 17.59 40.41
C VAL A 967 -7.74 17.86 40.02
N PHE A 968 -7.10 18.72 40.79
CA PHE A 968 -5.71 19.13 40.59
C PHE A 968 -4.75 18.26 41.41
N GLY A 969 -3.48 18.21 41.01
CA GLY A 969 -2.45 17.53 41.79
C GLY A 969 -1.09 18.22 41.69
N CYS A 970 -0.41 18.37 42.82
CA CYS A 970 0.94 18.92 42.88
C CYS A 970 1.76 18.26 44.00
N ARG A 971 2.97 18.76 44.29
CA ARG A 971 3.84 18.20 45.32
C ARG A 971 3.48 18.74 46.69
N GLN A 972 3.43 20.08 46.82
CA GLN A 972 3.25 20.77 48.08
C GLN A 972 2.35 22.02 47.92
N SER A 973 1.46 22.20 48.88
CA SER A 973 0.42 23.23 48.91
C SER A 973 0.90 24.67 48.86
N ARG A 974 2.13 24.93 49.29
CA ARG A 974 2.75 26.27 49.34
C ARG A 974 3.82 26.50 48.28
N ILE A 975 4.19 25.47 47.50
CA ILE A 975 5.29 25.56 46.53
C ILE A 975 4.75 25.55 45.11
N ASP A 976 4.04 24.49 44.72
CA ASP A 976 3.68 24.21 43.32
C ASP A 976 2.17 24.08 43.07
N HIS A 977 1.36 24.69 43.95
CA HIS A 977 -0.06 24.88 43.71
C HIS A 977 -0.30 26.10 42.79
N ILE A 978 0.05 25.95 41.51
CA ILE A 978 -0.13 26.99 40.50
C ILE A 978 -1.62 27.34 40.32
N TYR A 979 -1.92 28.62 40.04
CA TYR A 979 -3.29 29.15 39.85
C TYR A 979 -4.25 28.95 41.04
N LYS A 980 -3.74 28.80 42.27
CA LYS A 980 -4.59 28.57 43.46
C LYS A 980 -5.58 29.71 43.71
N GLU A 981 -5.13 30.95 43.63
CA GLU A 981 -5.96 32.14 43.85
C GLU A 981 -6.98 32.30 42.71
N GLU A 982 -6.57 32.07 41.46
CA GLU A 982 -7.45 32.15 40.29
C GLU A 982 -8.58 31.10 40.33
N THR A 983 -8.25 29.86 40.68
CA THR A 983 -9.25 28.77 40.77
C THR A 983 -10.20 28.99 41.95
N LEU A 984 -9.71 29.50 43.08
CA LEU A 984 -10.55 29.88 44.21
C LEU A 984 -11.52 31.02 43.84
N PHE A 985 -11.02 32.04 43.13
CA PHE A 985 -11.87 33.11 42.61
C PHE A 985 -12.94 32.57 41.66
N ALA A 986 -12.56 31.71 40.70
CA ALA A 986 -13.52 31.08 39.78
C ALA A 986 -14.59 30.25 40.53
N LYS A 987 -14.25 29.59 41.65
CA LYS A 987 -15.24 28.94 42.53
C LYS A 987 -16.22 29.94 43.12
N THR A 988 -15.76 31.08 43.65
CA THR A 988 -16.66 32.11 44.22
C THR A 988 -17.61 32.72 43.19
N GLN A 989 -17.22 32.72 41.91
CA GLN A 989 -18.04 33.20 40.80
C GLN A 989 -18.98 32.12 40.22
N GLY A 990 -19.02 30.93 40.82
CA GLY A 990 -19.92 29.85 40.40
C GLY A 990 -19.43 29.00 39.22
N VAL A 991 -18.20 29.20 38.73
CA VAL A 991 -17.62 28.39 37.65
C VAL A 991 -17.34 26.96 38.11
N PHE A 992 -16.82 26.83 39.34
CA PHE A 992 -16.54 25.53 39.96
C PHE A 992 -17.52 25.24 41.09
N ARG A 993 -18.04 24.01 41.12
CA ARG A 993 -18.75 23.46 42.27
C ARG A 993 -17.77 23.18 43.42
N GLU A 994 -16.72 22.45 43.11
CA GLU A 994 -15.70 22.02 44.06
C GLU A 994 -14.31 21.97 43.44
N LEU A 995 -13.31 22.18 44.29
CA LEU A 995 -11.88 22.14 43.95
C LEU A 995 -11.23 21.07 44.84
N TYR A 996 -10.68 20.04 44.22
CA TYR A 996 -9.94 18.98 44.89
C TYR A 996 -8.46 19.06 44.54
N THR A 997 -7.59 18.81 45.52
CA THR A 997 -6.14 18.81 45.29
C THR A 997 -5.47 17.60 45.94
N ALA A 998 -4.71 16.85 45.14
CA ALA A 998 -3.85 15.78 45.59
C ALA A 998 -2.42 16.31 45.84
N TYR A 999 -1.88 16.11 47.04
CA TYR A 999 -0.50 16.47 47.37
C TYR A 999 0.37 15.21 47.47
N SER A 1000 1.40 15.14 46.64
CA SER A 1000 2.26 13.95 46.54
C SER A 1000 3.49 13.96 47.45
N ARG A 1001 3.86 15.12 48.01
CA ARG A 1001 5.06 15.32 48.85
C ARG A 1001 4.85 16.32 49.97
N GLU A 1002 3.61 16.48 50.44
CA GLU A 1002 3.33 17.34 51.60
C GLU A 1002 3.95 16.68 52.85
N PRO A 1003 4.74 17.42 53.65
CA PRO A 1003 5.21 16.92 54.93
C PRO A 1003 4.03 16.45 55.79
N ASP A 1004 4.23 15.36 56.54
CA ASP A 1004 3.29 14.80 57.51
C ASP A 1004 1.93 14.34 56.94
N LYS A 1005 1.80 14.20 55.61
CA LYS A 1005 0.62 13.61 54.96
C LYS A 1005 1.01 12.43 54.06
N PRO A 1006 0.12 11.43 53.91
CA PRO A 1006 0.34 10.37 52.95
C PRO A 1006 0.36 10.95 51.54
N LYS A 1007 1.23 10.38 50.71
CA LYS A 1007 1.32 10.71 49.29
C LYS A 1007 0.00 10.38 48.59
N LYS A 1008 -0.62 11.39 47.99
CA LYS A 1008 -1.85 11.24 47.19
C LYS A 1008 -1.63 11.70 45.75
N TYR A 1009 -2.30 11.02 44.84
CA TYR A 1009 -2.44 11.39 43.43
C TYR A 1009 -3.90 11.67 43.07
N VAL A 1010 -4.14 12.15 41.84
CA VAL A 1010 -5.48 12.51 41.38
C VAL A 1010 -6.42 11.30 41.31
N GLN A 1011 -5.90 10.11 40.96
CA GLN A 1011 -6.67 8.87 40.98
C GLN A 1011 -7.15 8.48 42.39
N ASP A 1012 -6.36 8.76 43.43
CA ASP A 1012 -6.75 8.49 44.81
C ASP A 1012 -7.91 9.40 45.21
N VAL A 1013 -7.86 10.68 44.83
CA VAL A 1013 -8.96 11.63 45.05
C VAL A 1013 -10.23 11.21 44.33
N LEU A 1014 -10.13 10.74 43.07
CA LEU A 1014 -11.28 10.25 42.31
C LEU A 1014 -11.96 9.07 43.01
N GLN A 1015 -11.17 8.11 43.49
CA GLN A 1015 -11.68 6.90 44.15
C GLN A 1015 -12.22 7.18 45.56
N GLU A 1016 -11.50 7.97 46.36
CA GLU A 1016 -11.82 8.18 47.79
C GLU A 1016 -12.92 9.23 48.00
N GLN A 1017 -12.98 10.28 47.18
CA GLN A 1017 -13.83 11.46 47.44
C GLN A 1017 -14.91 11.67 46.39
N LEU A 1018 -14.69 11.20 45.16
CA LEU A 1018 -15.53 11.55 44.01
C LEU A 1018 -16.20 10.36 43.32
N ALA A 1019 -16.06 9.12 43.82
CA ALA A 1019 -16.56 7.93 43.14
C ALA A 1019 -18.04 8.02 42.76
N GLN A 1020 -18.90 8.43 43.71
CA GLN A 1020 -20.33 8.60 43.45
C GLN A 1020 -20.62 9.73 42.46
N THR A 1021 -19.90 10.85 42.58
CA THR A 1021 -20.06 12.02 41.73
C THR A 1021 -19.66 11.73 40.29
N VAL A 1022 -18.55 11.03 40.09
CA VAL A 1022 -18.05 10.59 38.77
C VAL A 1022 -19.06 9.65 38.13
N TYR A 1023 -19.53 8.63 38.86
CA TYR A 1023 -20.51 7.69 38.33
C TYR A 1023 -21.82 8.38 37.91
N LYS A 1024 -22.37 9.23 38.79
CA LYS A 1024 -23.60 9.99 38.52
C LYS A 1024 -23.44 10.93 37.31
N ALA A 1025 -22.32 11.66 37.23
CA ALA A 1025 -22.05 12.56 36.11
C ALA A 1025 -22.01 11.79 34.79
N LEU A 1026 -21.26 10.69 34.72
CA LEU A 1026 -21.06 9.94 33.48
C LEU A 1026 -22.29 9.09 33.07
N LYS A 1027 -23.02 8.52 34.02
CA LYS A 1027 -24.12 7.60 33.74
C LYS A 1027 -25.48 8.29 33.62
N GLU A 1028 -25.79 9.22 34.52
CA GLU A 1028 -27.13 9.80 34.63
C GLU A 1028 -27.24 11.19 33.99
N GLN A 1029 -26.18 12.00 34.07
CA GLN A 1029 -26.24 13.43 33.73
C GLN A 1029 -25.66 13.76 32.34
N GLY A 1030 -25.25 12.76 31.57
CA GLY A 1030 -24.61 13.01 30.27
C GLY A 1030 -23.26 13.74 30.36
N GLY A 1031 -22.63 13.75 31.54
CA GLY A 1031 -21.43 14.55 31.83
C GLY A 1031 -20.20 14.12 31.05
N HIS A 1032 -19.22 15.03 31.07
CA HIS A 1032 -17.93 14.92 30.40
C HIS A 1032 -16.78 14.81 31.42
N ILE A 1033 -15.76 14.03 31.08
CA ILE A 1033 -14.52 13.91 31.85
C ILE A 1033 -13.33 14.28 30.97
N TYR A 1034 -12.48 15.16 31.47
CA TYR A 1034 -11.29 15.65 30.79
C TYR A 1034 -10.05 15.28 31.59
N VAL A 1035 -9.10 14.59 30.96
CA VAL A 1035 -7.85 14.15 31.56
C VAL A 1035 -6.69 14.77 30.78
N CYS A 1036 -5.86 15.58 31.42
CA CYS A 1036 -4.75 16.26 30.77
C CYS A 1036 -3.43 16.04 31.52
N GLY A 1037 -2.36 15.73 30.77
CA GLY A 1037 -0.99 15.68 31.28
C GLY A 1037 -0.24 14.42 30.88
N ASP A 1038 0.43 13.81 31.85
CA ASP A 1038 1.31 12.65 31.64
C ASP A 1038 0.54 11.38 31.23
N VAL A 1039 1.11 10.61 30.30
CA VAL A 1039 0.50 9.36 29.79
C VAL A 1039 0.30 8.30 30.87
N THR A 1040 1.23 8.18 31.83
CA THR A 1040 1.12 7.23 32.95
C THR A 1040 -0.03 7.62 33.86
N MET A 1041 -0.13 8.93 34.15
CA MET A 1041 -1.22 9.48 34.95
C MET A 1041 -2.58 9.26 34.28
N ALA A 1042 -2.69 9.51 32.98
CA ALA A 1042 -3.93 9.28 32.24
C ALA A 1042 -4.34 7.80 32.26
N GLY A 1043 -3.39 6.88 32.08
CA GLY A 1043 -3.64 5.44 32.19
C GLY A 1043 -4.13 5.01 33.58
N ASP A 1044 -3.58 5.59 34.65
CA ASP A 1044 -4.02 5.32 36.03
C ASP A 1044 -5.41 5.90 36.31
N VAL A 1045 -5.72 7.09 35.78
CA VAL A 1045 -7.06 7.70 35.87
C VAL A 1045 -8.08 6.84 35.12
N LEU A 1046 -7.78 6.39 33.91
CA LEU A 1046 -8.66 5.51 33.12
C LEU A 1046 -9.03 4.24 33.88
N LYS A 1047 -8.03 3.54 34.44
CA LYS A 1047 -8.22 2.33 35.27
C LYS A 1047 -9.07 2.63 36.51
N THR A 1048 -8.89 3.80 37.10
CA THR A 1048 -9.64 4.22 38.29
C THR A 1048 -11.09 4.53 37.96
N VAL A 1049 -11.35 5.26 36.88
CA VAL A 1049 -12.72 5.51 36.39
C VAL A 1049 -13.40 4.19 36.03
N GLN A 1050 -12.70 3.25 35.40
CA GLN A 1050 -13.23 1.90 35.13
C GLN A 1050 -13.62 1.18 36.43
N ARG A 1051 -12.78 1.26 37.46
CA ARG A 1051 -13.07 0.68 38.77
C ARG A 1051 -14.28 1.34 39.43
N ILE A 1052 -14.41 2.66 39.37
CA ILE A 1052 -15.55 3.40 39.90
C ILE A 1052 -16.84 2.97 39.19
N VAL A 1053 -16.84 2.94 37.85
CA VAL A 1053 -18.00 2.50 37.05
C VAL A 1053 -18.38 1.06 37.38
N ARG A 1054 -17.39 0.17 37.51
CA ARG A 1054 -17.60 -1.23 37.91
C ARG A 1054 -18.25 -1.35 39.29
N GLN A 1055 -17.71 -0.67 40.29
CA GLN A 1055 -18.16 -0.76 41.68
C GLN A 1055 -19.52 -0.10 41.90
N GLN A 1056 -19.72 1.09 41.36
CA GLN A 1056 -20.97 1.86 41.57
C GLN A 1056 -22.10 1.37 40.65
N GLY A 1057 -21.76 0.87 39.46
CA GLY A 1057 -22.73 0.32 38.51
C GLY A 1057 -22.97 -1.18 38.61
N GLN A 1058 -22.26 -1.89 39.49
CA GLN A 1058 -22.30 -3.36 39.63
C GLN A 1058 -22.07 -4.09 38.29
N LEU A 1059 -21.19 -3.55 37.45
CA LEU A 1059 -20.85 -4.09 36.14
C LEU A 1059 -19.68 -5.07 36.24
N SER A 1060 -19.54 -5.96 35.26
CA SER A 1060 -18.31 -6.71 35.04
C SER A 1060 -17.16 -5.82 34.55
N VAL A 1061 -15.92 -6.34 34.55
CA VAL A 1061 -14.74 -5.61 34.04
C VAL A 1061 -14.89 -5.28 32.55
N GLU A 1062 -15.43 -6.21 31.77
CA GLU A 1062 -15.67 -6.04 30.34
C GLU A 1062 -16.74 -4.99 30.08
N GLU A 1063 -17.90 -5.06 30.74
CA GLU A 1063 -18.98 -4.08 30.59
C GLU A 1063 -18.55 -2.67 30.99
N ALA A 1064 -17.77 -2.54 32.08
CA ALA A 1064 -17.20 -1.25 32.47
C ALA A 1064 -16.18 -0.73 31.45
N GLY A 1065 -15.41 -1.63 30.83
CA GLY A 1065 -14.50 -1.30 29.73
C GLY A 1065 -15.26 -0.80 28.51
N THR A 1066 -16.29 -1.53 28.06
CA THR A 1066 -17.15 -1.13 26.94
C THR A 1066 -17.85 0.19 27.20
N PHE A 1067 -18.31 0.44 28.42
CA PHE A 1067 -18.91 1.72 28.81
C PHE A 1067 -17.95 2.89 28.61
N ILE A 1068 -16.69 2.75 29.04
CA ILE A 1068 -15.67 3.79 28.84
C ILE A 1068 -15.31 3.96 27.38
N SER A 1069 -15.17 2.86 26.62
CA SER A 1069 -14.96 2.93 25.17
C SER A 1069 -16.08 3.72 24.48
N LYS A 1070 -17.34 3.49 24.88
CA LYS A 1070 -18.48 4.27 24.38
C LYS A 1070 -18.39 5.74 24.75
N LEU A 1071 -17.95 6.10 25.96
CA LEU A 1071 -17.73 7.51 26.32
C LEU A 1071 -16.65 8.19 25.47
N ARG A 1072 -15.58 7.47 25.08
CA ARG A 1072 -14.53 7.99 24.19
C ARG A 1072 -15.05 8.20 22.76
N ASP A 1073 -15.97 7.35 22.30
CA ASP A 1073 -16.64 7.46 21.00
C ASP A 1073 -17.64 8.60 20.95
N ASP A 1074 -18.48 8.69 21.97
CA ASP A 1074 -19.48 9.75 22.12
C ASP A 1074 -18.85 11.13 22.41
N SER A 1075 -17.51 11.22 22.42
CA SER A 1075 -16.75 12.44 22.72
C SER A 1075 -17.14 13.03 24.09
N ARG A 1076 -17.19 12.17 25.11
CA ARG A 1076 -17.49 12.50 26.51
C ARG A 1076 -16.36 12.14 27.48
N TYR A 1077 -15.42 11.32 27.05
CA TYR A 1077 -14.16 11.05 27.75
C TYR A 1077 -13.01 11.61 26.90
N HIS A 1078 -12.42 12.71 27.37
CA HIS A 1078 -11.42 13.50 26.64
C HIS A 1078 -10.04 13.33 27.27
N GLU A 1079 -9.02 13.16 26.43
CA GLU A 1079 -7.63 12.94 26.86
C GLU A 1079 -6.70 13.86 26.06
N ASP A 1080 -5.90 14.66 26.75
CA ASP A 1080 -4.83 15.50 26.19
C ASP A 1080 -3.48 15.07 26.79
N ILE A 1081 -2.71 14.30 26.02
CA ILE A 1081 -1.55 13.56 26.51
C ILE A 1081 -0.24 14.22 26.07
N PHE A 1082 0.58 14.66 27.03
CA PHE A 1082 1.87 15.33 26.78
C PHE A 1082 3.03 14.36 26.52
N GLY A 1083 2.78 13.05 26.61
CA GLY A 1083 3.79 12.00 26.65
C GLY A 1083 4.32 11.72 28.06
N VAL A 1084 5.56 11.25 28.17
CA VAL A 1084 6.19 10.88 29.44
C VAL A 1084 6.89 12.11 30.06
N THR A 1085 6.17 12.84 30.90
CA THR A 1085 6.61 14.11 31.51
C THR A 1085 6.80 14.02 33.02
N LEU A 1086 6.19 13.01 33.65
CA LEU A 1086 6.35 12.73 35.08
C LEU A 1086 7.24 11.51 35.27
N ARG A 1087 8.20 11.63 36.20
CA ARG A 1087 9.09 10.52 36.59
C ARG A 1087 9.82 9.88 35.40
N THR A 1088 10.16 10.67 34.38
CA THR A 1088 10.70 10.20 33.11
C THR A 1088 11.82 9.17 33.27
N TYR A 1089 12.79 9.43 34.16
CA TYR A 1089 13.88 8.49 34.44
C TYR A 1089 13.40 7.12 34.96
N GLU A 1090 12.55 7.11 35.99
CA GLU A 1090 12.00 5.89 36.62
C GLU A 1090 11.14 5.10 35.64
N VAL A 1091 10.25 5.79 34.92
CA VAL A 1091 9.29 5.16 33.98
C VAL A 1091 10.00 4.60 32.75
N THR A 1092 10.87 5.39 32.11
CA THR A 1092 11.59 4.96 30.91
C THR A 1092 12.54 3.80 31.22
N ASN A 1093 13.24 3.81 32.37
CA ASN A 1093 14.10 2.69 32.72
C ASN A 1093 13.32 1.39 32.95
N ARG A 1094 12.20 1.44 33.68
CA ARG A 1094 11.36 0.26 33.89
C ARG A 1094 10.86 -0.30 32.56
N LEU A 1095 10.27 0.55 31.71
CA LEU A 1095 9.74 0.15 30.42
C LEU A 1095 10.82 -0.40 29.48
N ARG A 1096 12.02 0.18 29.51
CA ARG A 1096 13.16 -0.31 28.72
C ARG A 1096 13.57 -1.72 29.17
N SER A 1097 13.69 -1.97 30.48
CA SER A 1097 13.98 -3.30 31.01
C SER A 1097 12.90 -4.32 30.62
N GLU A 1098 11.62 -3.93 30.68
CA GLU A 1098 10.50 -4.77 30.24
C GLU A 1098 10.54 -5.06 28.73
N SER A 1099 10.82 -4.04 27.90
CA SER A 1099 10.95 -4.19 26.44
C SER A 1099 12.11 -5.10 26.05
N ILE A 1100 13.27 -4.97 26.69
CA ILE A 1100 14.44 -5.84 26.44
C ILE A 1100 14.12 -7.28 26.79
N ALA A 1101 13.53 -7.52 27.97
CA ALA A 1101 13.12 -8.86 28.39
C ALA A 1101 12.15 -9.50 27.38
N PHE A 1102 11.17 -8.74 26.89
CA PHE A 1102 10.24 -9.20 25.87
C PHE A 1102 10.92 -9.55 24.53
N ILE A 1103 11.91 -8.75 24.10
CA ILE A 1103 12.69 -9.04 22.88
C ILE A 1103 13.52 -10.31 23.07
N GLU A 1104 14.11 -10.53 24.24
CA GLU A 1104 14.89 -11.73 24.54
C GLU A 1104 14.01 -13.00 24.61
N GLU A 1105 12.80 -12.91 25.17
CA GLU A 1105 11.82 -14.00 25.15
C GLU A 1105 11.35 -14.32 23.74
N SER A 1106 10.97 -13.30 22.95
CA SER A 1106 10.49 -13.52 21.56
C SER A 1106 11.56 -14.05 20.60
N LYS A 1107 12.86 -13.83 20.87
CA LYS A 1107 13.95 -14.46 20.09
C LYS A 1107 14.05 -15.97 20.33
N LYS A 1108 13.72 -16.45 21.54
CA LYS A 1108 13.71 -17.89 21.86
C LYS A 1108 12.59 -18.63 21.13
N ASP A 1109 11.44 -18.01 20.95
CA ASP A 1109 10.28 -18.59 20.25
C ASP A 1109 10.42 -18.65 18.72
N THR A 1110 11.44 -18.01 18.14
CA THR A 1110 11.69 -18.01 16.67
C THR A 1110 12.80 -18.96 16.21
N ASP A 1111 13.55 -19.53 17.15
CA ASP A 1111 14.59 -20.53 16.88
C ASP A 1111 14.09 -21.99 17.09
N GLU A 1112 12.82 -22.17 17.46
CA GLU A 1112 12.04 -23.43 17.34
C GLU A 1112 11.09 -23.38 16.12
#